data_AF-A0A1I0B8N8-F1
#
_entry.id   AF-A0A1I0B8N8-F1
#
_cell.length_a   1.000
_cell.length_b   1.000
_cell.length_c   1.000
_cell.angle_alpha   90.00
_cell.angle_beta   90.00
_cell.angle_gamma   90.00
#
_symmetry.space_group_name_H-M   'P 1'
#
loop_
_entity.id
_entity.type
_entity.pdbx_description
1 polymer ?
#
loop_
_entity_poly.entity_id
_entity_poly.type
_entity_poly.pdbx_seq_one_letter_code
_entity_poly.pdbx_strand_id
1 'polypeptide(L)'
;MSVKLFYGKKTDFEHEYKQLKEIINIIQKEYEEDMYILTNVLVSNGEIDCILLTKKGPVILETKNYEGEIIGSENGDWIVKTPDEVNLNKNLFQQLKSHRTDLFSKLEKIREEHFPRIEEKDLWKINSWGYFKKGSCYPDGQINKDAVKWFDIVTAENLMKKLGSIYSGYTLFTTDMDEIVAGLNLSEWTEDISDKSEELNKEPVRQEALLDASRDVKTVEIIDLIDQMSENGTAPEDGCTLFGIGNDEYIQRIKEVYLEKRFRRKGSSEKFVVGPFGSGKSHFINQLTEVARGIGCVTSTVALTKDVDVTSNFSIYREVARQIRPPDKNAGKGIKNLMISCWKRIEEATLDQCHQSEEQASNLLRYWVDGLEQSDFELDMFGRVAFQAFDAYLKQDNDKFDNACRWMGGEIDNKAIAKQLNVPPMTKKDLNLTASQINLSLYKLITKAGFSGTVVAFDEAEQGFDIGKTKKSQLFSLLQSDINSVNKLKGGSVLVLYAITPNILEEMMNFPALQQRVQDPGKNMSFENGYTRVTTINIRRPENMSKDEIINELKAMGNKLVDLFYSSVGSEINVPKDDVFKNIGTLAVRCVEDDISISDRRQMIKATCNLLMNLYDTGILKIPEITDIPISSGFDDEV
;
A
#
# COMPACT_ATOMS: atom_id res chain seq x y z
N MET A 1 17.74 -1.22 37.39
CA MET A 1 16.58 -1.90 36.79
C MET A 1 16.09 -1.00 35.69
N SER A 2 16.33 -1.38 34.45
CA SER A 2 15.85 -0.62 33.29
C SER A 2 15.01 -1.54 32.41
N VAL A 3 13.70 -1.33 32.42
CA VAL A 3 12.87 -1.74 31.29
C VAL A 3 13.10 -0.69 30.22
N LYS A 4 13.75 -1.07 29.12
CA LYS A 4 13.96 -0.20 27.97
C LYS A 4 13.02 -0.61 26.84
N LEU A 5 12.46 0.36 26.15
CA LEU A 5 11.54 0.13 25.04
C LEU A 5 12.22 0.52 23.74
N PHE A 6 12.11 -0.33 22.73
CA PHE A 6 12.66 -0.11 21.40
C PHE A 6 11.61 -0.45 20.34
N TYR A 7 11.65 0.24 19.20
CA TYR A 7 10.69 0.05 18.13
C TYR A 7 11.36 0.05 16.75
N GLY A 8 10.80 -0.71 15.80
CA GLY A 8 11.26 -0.74 14.40
C GLY A 8 10.63 0.35 13.53
N LYS A 9 9.30 0.48 13.55
CA LYS A 9 8.53 1.58 12.93
C LYS A 9 7.49 2.09 13.92
N LYS A 10 7.23 3.40 13.93
CA LYS A 10 6.21 4.01 14.80
C LYS A 10 4.82 3.50 14.36
N THR A 11 4.06 2.96 15.30
CA THR A 11 2.76 2.32 15.06
C THR A 11 1.64 3.37 14.95
N ASP A 12 0.81 3.30 13.91
CA ASP A 12 -0.40 4.13 13.74
C ASP A 12 -1.68 3.45 14.30
N PHE A 13 -1.56 2.24 14.86
CA PHE A 13 -2.71 1.45 15.32
C PHE A 13 -2.95 1.58 16.83
N GLU A 14 -4.02 2.30 17.16
CA GLU A 14 -4.44 2.61 18.54
C GLU A 14 -4.71 1.36 19.42
N HIS A 15 -5.13 0.26 18.80
CA HIS A 15 -5.46 -0.99 19.51
C HIS A 15 -4.21 -1.82 19.86
N GLU A 16 -3.24 -1.90 18.96
CA GLU A 16 -1.93 -2.54 19.23
C GLU A 16 -1.18 -1.75 20.31
N TYR A 17 -1.28 -0.42 20.27
CA TYR A 17 -0.73 0.45 21.31
C TYR A 17 -1.36 0.19 22.70
N LYS A 18 -2.67 -0.07 22.78
CA LYS A 18 -3.36 -0.39 24.04
C LYS A 18 -2.89 -1.71 24.66
N GLN A 19 -2.79 -2.79 23.86
CA GLN A 19 -2.28 -4.08 24.35
C GLN A 19 -0.79 -4.00 24.70
N LEU A 20 0.01 -3.29 23.91
CA LEU A 20 1.41 -3.04 24.22
C LEU A 20 1.57 -2.27 25.54
N LYS A 21 0.77 -1.23 25.77
CA LYS A 21 0.79 -0.47 27.03
C LYS A 21 0.40 -1.33 28.22
N GLU A 22 -0.57 -2.24 28.06
CA GLU A 22 -0.92 -3.23 29.09
C GLU A 22 0.29 -4.13 29.42
N ILE A 23 0.95 -4.69 28.40
CA ILE A 23 2.15 -5.53 28.57
C ILE A 23 3.25 -4.76 29.30
N ILE A 24 3.55 -3.53 28.86
CA ILE A 24 4.56 -2.67 29.48
C ILE A 24 4.23 -2.41 30.95
N ASN A 25 2.97 -2.05 31.26
CA ASN A 25 2.54 -1.76 32.63
C ASN A 25 2.66 -2.98 33.55
N ILE A 26 2.33 -4.18 33.06
CA ILE A 26 2.46 -5.43 33.82
C ILE A 26 3.93 -5.70 34.11
N ILE A 27 4.79 -5.60 33.10
CA ILE A 27 6.23 -5.85 33.22
C ILE A 27 6.87 -4.83 34.16
N GLN A 28 6.60 -3.54 34.00
CA GLN A 28 7.17 -2.50 34.85
C GLN A 28 6.77 -2.61 36.33
N LYS A 29 5.59 -3.19 36.62
CA LYS A 29 5.11 -3.38 38.00
C LYS A 29 5.67 -4.62 38.67
N GLU A 30 5.88 -5.69 37.92
CA GLU A 30 6.10 -7.03 38.50
C GLU A 30 7.43 -7.68 38.09
N TYR A 31 8.18 -7.14 37.11
CA TYR A 31 9.42 -7.75 36.62
C TYR A 31 10.66 -7.06 37.21
N GLU A 32 11.47 -7.83 37.94
CA GLU A 32 12.58 -7.29 38.73
C GLU A 32 13.96 -7.33 38.02
N GLU A 33 14.05 -7.86 36.81
CA GLU A 33 15.30 -7.95 36.05
C GLU A 33 15.32 -6.95 34.88
N ASP A 34 16.51 -6.59 34.38
CA ASP A 34 16.62 -5.76 33.18
C ASP A 34 16.00 -6.48 31.98
N MET A 35 15.16 -5.77 31.24
CA MET A 35 14.40 -6.31 30.11
C MET A 35 14.31 -5.26 29.01
N TYR A 36 14.57 -5.67 27.76
CA TYR A 36 14.32 -4.83 26.60
C TYR A 36 13.05 -5.31 25.92
N ILE A 37 12.10 -4.39 25.72
CA ILE A 37 10.86 -4.64 24.99
C ILE A 37 11.07 -4.10 23.59
N LEU A 38 11.03 -4.96 22.59
CA LEU A 38 11.20 -4.60 21.18
C LEU A 38 9.85 -4.71 20.49
N THR A 39 9.42 -3.70 19.75
CA THR A 39 8.13 -3.73 19.06
C THR A 39 8.29 -3.53 17.57
N ASN A 40 7.33 -4.05 16.81
CA ASN A 40 7.25 -3.86 15.36
C ASN A 40 8.53 -4.32 14.65
N VAL A 41 9.04 -5.49 15.04
CA VAL A 41 10.33 -6.01 14.57
C VAL A 41 10.10 -6.73 13.23
N LEU A 42 10.55 -6.11 12.14
CA LEU A 42 10.42 -6.68 10.80
C LEU A 42 11.28 -7.94 10.66
N VAL A 43 10.70 -9.03 10.16
CA VAL A 43 11.37 -10.30 9.87
C VAL A 43 11.07 -10.77 8.44
N SER A 44 11.70 -11.86 7.98
CA SER A 44 11.60 -12.30 6.58
C SER A 44 10.16 -12.61 6.15
N ASN A 45 9.35 -13.18 7.03
CA ASN A 45 7.98 -13.63 6.74
C ASN A 45 6.89 -12.75 7.40
N GLY A 46 7.22 -11.55 7.86
CA GLY A 46 6.24 -10.65 8.48
C GLY A 46 6.84 -9.66 9.44
N GLU A 47 6.03 -9.23 10.39
CA GLU A 47 6.41 -8.35 11.49
C GLU A 47 6.08 -9.06 12.80
N ILE A 48 6.99 -8.97 13.78
CA ILE A 48 6.77 -9.47 15.13
C ILE A 48 6.30 -8.30 15.99
N ASP A 49 5.08 -8.40 16.53
CA ASP A 49 4.45 -7.34 17.31
C ASP A 49 5.31 -6.94 18.52
N CYS A 50 5.75 -7.93 19.30
CA CYS A 50 6.53 -7.70 20.51
C CYS A 50 7.55 -8.82 20.76
N ILE A 51 8.77 -8.44 21.14
CA ILE A 51 9.82 -9.33 21.61
C ILE A 51 10.28 -8.84 22.99
N LEU A 52 10.23 -9.70 23.99
CA LEU A 52 10.81 -9.46 25.30
C LEU A 52 12.21 -10.08 25.34
N LEU A 53 13.26 -9.27 25.39
CA LEU A 53 14.60 -9.72 25.68
C LEU A 53 14.78 -9.76 27.19
N THR A 54 14.85 -10.99 27.73
CA THR A 54 15.09 -11.23 29.16
C THR A 54 16.50 -11.78 29.37
N LYS A 55 17.01 -11.75 30.61
CA LYS A 55 18.25 -12.45 30.93
C LYS A 55 18.19 -13.93 30.58
N LYS A 56 17.00 -14.54 30.54
CA LYS A 56 16.77 -15.95 30.19
C LYS A 56 16.50 -16.15 28.70
N GLY A 57 16.77 -15.17 27.84
CA GLY A 57 16.58 -15.28 26.39
C GLY A 57 15.34 -14.55 25.87
N PRO A 58 15.14 -14.55 24.54
CA PRO A 58 14.07 -13.82 23.87
C PRO A 58 12.72 -14.57 23.96
N VAL A 59 11.65 -13.79 24.06
CA VAL A 59 10.26 -14.25 24.04
C VAL A 59 9.49 -13.45 23.00
N ILE A 60 8.92 -14.11 22.01
CA ILE A 60 8.02 -13.51 21.04
C ILE A 60 6.61 -13.48 21.62
N LEU A 61 5.95 -12.34 21.53
CA LEU A 61 4.52 -12.16 21.78
C LEU A 61 3.86 -11.71 20.49
N GLU A 62 2.98 -12.55 19.95
CA GLU A 62 2.09 -12.20 18.85
C GLU A 62 0.74 -11.78 19.45
N THR A 63 0.36 -10.52 19.28
CA THR A 63 -0.81 -9.93 19.92
C THR A 63 -2.08 -10.22 19.11
N LYS A 64 -3.13 -10.61 19.81
CA LYS A 64 -4.46 -10.86 19.24
C LYS A 64 -5.50 -10.12 20.08
N ASN A 65 -6.26 -9.24 19.43
CA ASN A 65 -7.22 -8.37 20.09
C ASN A 65 -8.58 -9.03 20.36
N TYR A 66 -8.58 -10.33 20.69
CA TYR A 66 -9.77 -11.14 20.89
C TYR A 66 -9.84 -11.67 22.33
N GLU A 67 -11.06 -11.84 22.83
CA GLU A 67 -11.39 -12.42 24.13
C GLU A 67 -12.27 -13.64 23.91
N GLY A 68 -11.92 -14.80 24.49
CA GLY A 68 -12.78 -15.99 24.42
C GLY A 68 -12.03 -17.32 24.56
N GLU A 69 -12.74 -18.43 24.35
CA GLU A 69 -12.14 -19.76 24.30
C GLU A 69 -11.46 -19.98 22.94
N ILE A 70 -10.16 -20.24 22.95
CA ILE A 70 -9.34 -20.36 21.74
C ILE A 70 -9.25 -21.83 21.35
N ILE A 71 -9.62 -22.12 20.10
CA ILE A 71 -9.45 -23.42 19.47
C ILE A 71 -8.40 -23.29 18.38
N GLY A 72 -7.39 -24.13 18.39
CA GLY A 72 -6.33 -24.10 17.38
C GLY A 72 -5.38 -25.28 17.53
N SER A 73 -4.95 -25.82 16.39
CA SER A 73 -3.98 -26.92 16.32
C SER A 73 -2.78 -26.54 15.43
N GLU A 74 -1.77 -27.41 15.37
CA GLU A 74 -0.56 -27.13 14.60
C GLU A 74 -0.85 -26.89 13.11
N ASN A 75 -1.83 -27.59 12.52
CA ASN A 75 -2.09 -27.54 11.08
C ASN A 75 -3.57 -27.24 10.73
N GLY A 76 -4.39 -26.90 11.71
CA GLY A 76 -5.81 -26.56 11.52
C GLY A 76 -6.09 -25.07 11.61
N ASP A 77 -7.36 -24.71 11.50
CA ASP A 77 -7.80 -23.33 11.70
C ASP A 77 -7.67 -22.92 13.17
N TRP A 78 -7.59 -21.61 13.39
CA TRP A 78 -7.53 -21.01 14.71
C TRP A 78 -8.76 -20.14 14.91
N ILE A 79 -9.59 -20.49 15.88
CA ILE A 79 -10.91 -19.88 16.13
C ILE A 79 -10.94 -19.36 17.56
N VAL A 80 -11.49 -18.18 17.77
CA VAL A 80 -11.84 -17.65 19.09
C VAL A 80 -13.36 -17.72 19.23
N LYS A 81 -13.83 -18.59 20.12
CA LYS A 81 -15.23 -18.70 20.48
C LYS A 81 -15.66 -17.44 21.22
N THR A 82 -16.35 -16.60 20.46
CA THR A 82 -17.12 -15.44 20.91
C THR A 82 -18.57 -15.67 20.48
N PRO A 83 -19.54 -14.80 20.85
CA PRO A 83 -20.91 -14.92 20.33
C PRO A 83 -20.98 -15.02 18.80
N ASP A 84 -20.02 -14.44 18.09
CA ASP A 84 -19.96 -14.40 16.62
C ASP A 84 -18.93 -15.36 16.00
N GLU A 85 -18.26 -16.22 16.80
CA GLU A 85 -17.15 -17.11 16.38
C GLU A 85 -16.14 -16.47 15.40
N VAL A 86 -15.00 -15.99 15.93
CA VAL A 86 -14.00 -15.31 15.08
C VAL A 86 -12.93 -16.29 14.62
N ASN A 87 -12.80 -16.49 13.31
CA ASN A 87 -11.67 -17.23 12.73
C ASN A 87 -10.46 -16.30 12.53
N LEU A 88 -9.27 -16.72 12.97
CA LEU A 88 -8.03 -15.99 12.74
C LEU A 88 -7.60 -16.15 11.29
N ASN A 89 -7.24 -15.05 10.65
CA ASN A 89 -6.80 -15.01 9.24
C ASN A 89 -5.56 -15.89 8.94
N LYS A 90 -4.82 -16.30 9.97
CA LYS A 90 -3.63 -17.17 9.86
C LYS A 90 -3.63 -18.17 11.00
N ASN A 91 -3.08 -19.36 10.74
CA ASN A 91 -2.75 -20.31 11.79
C ASN A 91 -1.66 -19.72 12.70
N LEU A 92 -2.04 -19.42 13.94
CA LEU A 92 -1.18 -18.76 14.93
C LEU A 92 0.07 -19.59 15.28
N PHE A 93 -0.07 -20.92 15.34
CA PHE A 93 1.06 -21.81 15.61
C PHE A 93 2.12 -21.75 14.51
N GLN A 94 1.70 -21.83 13.24
CA GLN A 94 2.60 -21.74 12.09
C GLN A 94 3.20 -20.34 11.99
N GLN A 95 2.42 -19.29 12.29
CA GLN A 95 2.92 -17.91 12.35
C GLN A 95 4.05 -17.78 13.37
N LEU A 96 3.82 -18.21 14.62
CA LEU A 96 4.83 -18.16 15.68
C LEU A 96 6.04 -19.05 15.38
N LYS A 97 5.85 -20.20 14.74
CA LYS A 97 6.95 -21.07 14.29
C LYS A 97 7.82 -20.37 13.23
N SER A 98 7.21 -19.67 12.28
CA SER A 98 7.91 -18.88 11.26
C SER A 98 8.67 -17.72 11.90
N HIS A 99 8.00 -16.94 12.75
CA HIS A 99 8.61 -15.80 13.46
C HIS A 99 9.79 -16.24 14.32
N ARG A 100 9.66 -17.38 15.01
CA ARG A 100 10.74 -17.99 15.79
C ARG A 100 11.97 -18.32 14.94
N THR A 101 11.75 -18.91 13.77
CA THR A 101 12.83 -19.28 12.83
C THR A 101 13.50 -18.02 12.28
N ASP A 102 12.72 -17.02 11.88
CA ASP A 102 13.25 -15.78 11.31
C ASP A 102 14.04 -14.95 12.35
N LEU A 103 13.51 -14.86 13.58
CA LEU A 103 14.22 -14.19 14.67
C LEU A 103 15.53 -14.90 14.97
N PHE A 104 15.53 -16.24 15.04
CA PHE A 104 16.77 -17.00 15.19
C PHE A 104 17.78 -16.67 14.10
N SER A 105 17.39 -16.68 12.82
CA SER A 105 18.31 -16.38 11.71
C SER A 105 18.92 -14.98 11.77
N LYS A 106 18.23 -14.01 12.39
CA LYS A 106 18.79 -12.69 12.67
C LYS A 106 19.74 -12.73 13.86
N LEU A 107 19.30 -13.31 14.97
CA LEU A 107 20.09 -13.39 16.20
C LEU A 107 21.37 -14.21 16.03
N GLU A 108 21.36 -15.23 15.18
CA GLU A 108 22.53 -16.06 14.90
C GLU A 108 23.68 -15.24 14.30
N LYS A 109 23.38 -14.34 13.35
CA LYS A 109 24.38 -13.46 12.75
C LYS A 109 24.98 -12.51 13.78
N ILE A 110 24.13 -11.94 14.65
CA ILE A 110 24.56 -11.04 15.72
C ILE A 110 25.41 -11.81 16.76
N ARG A 111 24.99 -13.04 17.10
CA ARG A 111 25.69 -13.93 18.04
C ARG A 111 27.10 -14.25 17.59
N GLU A 112 27.30 -14.56 16.30
CA GLU A 112 28.62 -14.90 15.76
C GLU A 112 29.66 -13.79 15.98
N GLU A 113 29.22 -12.54 15.93
CA GLU A 113 30.09 -11.37 16.05
C GLU A 113 30.21 -10.86 17.49
N HIS A 114 29.09 -10.76 18.22
CA HIS A 114 29.05 -9.99 19.48
C HIS A 114 29.01 -10.86 20.75
N PHE A 115 28.39 -12.04 20.70
CA PHE A 115 28.25 -12.91 21.88
C PHE A 115 28.35 -14.40 21.55
N PRO A 116 29.49 -14.85 20.98
CA PRO A 116 29.69 -16.24 20.54
C PRO A 116 29.75 -17.25 21.69
N ARG A 117 29.81 -16.77 22.93
CA ARG A 117 29.73 -17.57 24.16
C ARG A 117 28.39 -18.29 24.34
N ILE A 118 27.32 -17.83 23.69
CA ILE A 118 26.03 -18.52 23.67
C ILE A 118 26.10 -19.51 22.52
N GLU A 119 25.94 -20.81 22.80
CA GLU A 119 25.94 -21.81 21.73
C GLU A 119 24.69 -21.68 20.86
N GLU A 120 24.82 -22.03 19.57
CA GLU A 120 23.72 -22.04 18.60
C GLU A 120 22.49 -22.79 19.10
N LYS A 121 22.72 -24.00 19.64
CA LYS A 121 21.67 -24.87 20.19
C LYS A 121 20.88 -24.22 21.33
N ASP A 122 21.53 -23.34 22.08
CA ASP A 122 20.95 -22.63 23.21
C ASP A 122 20.20 -21.40 22.72
N LEU A 123 20.76 -20.65 21.76
CA LEU A 123 20.10 -19.50 21.13
C LEU A 123 18.76 -19.88 20.46
N TRP A 124 18.64 -21.11 19.94
CA TRP A 124 17.38 -21.63 19.38
C TRP A 124 16.23 -21.72 20.39
N LYS A 125 16.50 -21.61 21.71
CA LYS A 125 15.48 -21.64 22.77
C LYS A 125 14.77 -20.29 22.92
N ILE A 126 14.14 -19.86 21.83
CA ILE A 126 13.24 -18.70 21.74
C ILE A 126 11.83 -19.19 22.09
N ASN A 127 11.19 -18.58 23.09
CA ASN A 127 9.77 -18.81 23.38
C ASN A 127 8.90 -17.97 22.45
N SER A 128 7.74 -18.46 22.05
CA SER A 128 6.87 -17.77 21.10
C SER A 128 5.42 -18.03 21.45
N TRP A 129 4.74 -17.00 21.95
CA TRP A 129 3.42 -17.11 22.55
C TRP A 129 2.41 -16.20 21.87
N GLY A 130 1.16 -16.65 21.82
CA GLY A 130 0.03 -15.79 21.46
C GLY A 130 -0.44 -15.01 22.68
N TYR A 131 -0.49 -13.68 22.59
CA TYR A 131 -0.99 -12.80 23.64
C TYR A 131 -2.42 -12.36 23.34
N PHE A 132 -3.39 -12.81 24.15
CA PHE A 132 -4.82 -12.51 23.99
C PHE A 132 -5.35 -11.63 25.11
N LYS A 133 -6.54 -11.06 24.92
CA LYS A 133 -7.20 -10.27 25.96
C LYS A 133 -7.41 -11.09 27.22
N LYS A 134 -7.40 -10.39 28.36
CA LYS A 134 -7.82 -10.92 29.67
C LYS A 134 -9.17 -11.66 29.54
N GLY A 135 -9.32 -12.77 30.25
CA GLY A 135 -10.51 -13.63 30.15
C GLY A 135 -10.42 -14.72 29.09
N SER A 136 -9.45 -14.65 28.17
CA SER A 136 -9.24 -15.71 27.17
C SER A 136 -8.66 -16.99 27.77
N CYS A 137 -9.04 -18.14 27.22
CA CYS A 137 -8.50 -19.43 27.63
C CYS A 137 -8.16 -20.29 26.42
N TYR A 138 -7.14 -21.15 26.55
CA TYR A 138 -6.76 -22.12 25.53
C TYR A 138 -6.83 -23.53 26.15
N PRO A 139 -7.91 -24.29 25.91
CA PRO A 139 -8.10 -25.62 26.49
C PRO A 139 -6.95 -26.59 26.18
N ASP A 140 -6.61 -27.43 27.18
CA ASP A 140 -5.57 -28.45 27.04
C ASP A 140 -5.92 -29.54 26.01
N GLY A 141 -4.91 -30.22 25.49
CA GLY A 141 -5.06 -31.35 24.57
C GLY A 141 -5.11 -30.99 23.09
N GLN A 142 -5.12 -29.71 22.75
CA GLN A 142 -5.12 -29.24 21.34
C GLN A 142 -3.73 -29.29 20.69
N ILE A 143 -2.68 -28.97 21.45
CA ILE A 143 -1.28 -29.07 21.07
C ILE A 143 -0.53 -29.82 22.16
N ASN A 144 0.36 -30.73 21.75
CA ASN A 144 1.19 -31.49 22.67
C ASN A 144 2.31 -30.60 23.26
N LYS A 145 2.03 -29.98 24.41
CA LYS A 145 2.98 -29.05 25.09
C LYS A 145 4.29 -29.72 25.52
N ASP A 146 4.33 -31.05 25.67
CA ASP A 146 5.56 -31.78 25.97
C ASP A 146 6.52 -31.82 24.77
N ALA A 147 5.96 -31.92 23.55
CA ALA A 147 6.71 -31.87 22.30
C ALA A 147 7.08 -30.44 21.90
N VAL A 148 6.26 -29.45 22.28
CA VAL A 148 6.35 -28.08 21.78
C VAL A 148 6.46 -27.03 22.89
N LYS A 149 7.47 -27.19 23.75
CA LYS A 149 7.69 -26.33 24.95
C LYS A 149 7.87 -24.84 24.68
N TRP A 150 8.19 -24.46 23.44
CA TRP A 150 8.39 -23.06 23.04
C TRP A 150 7.07 -22.31 22.80
N PHE A 151 5.96 -23.03 22.61
CA PHE A 151 4.66 -22.47 22.27
C PHE A 151 3.73 -22.41 23.49
N ASP A 152 3.00 -21.31 23.66
CA ASP A 152 1.91 -21.19 24.63
C ASP A 152 0.95 -20.05 24.26
N ILE A 153 -0.18 -19.98 24.96
CA ILE A 153 -1.11 -18.86 24.90
C ILE A 153 -1.12 -18.16 26.27
N VAL A 154 -0.93 -16.85 26.25
CA VAL A 154 -0.83 -16.02 27.45
C VAL A 154 -1.80 -14.85 27.40
N THR A 155 -2.12 -14.33 28.58
CA THR A 155 -2.90 -13.11 28.78
C THR A 155 -2.21 -12.26 29.84
N ALA A 156 -2.75 -11.07 30.12
CA ALA A 156 -2.34 -10.23 31.22
C ALA A 156 -2.24 -10.97 32.58
N GLU A 157 -3.07 -11.99 32.80
CA GLU A 157 -3.18 -12.68 34.10
C GLU A 157 -2.07 -13.71 34.35
N ASN A 158 -1.44 -14.23 33.29
CA ASN A 158 -0.50 -15.35 33.41
C ASN A 158 0.87 -15.08 32.76
N LEU A 159 1.05 -13.96 32.07
CA LEU A 159 2.30 -13.58 31.40
C LEU A 159 3.50 -13.65 32.36
N MET A 160 3.39 -13.00 33.52
CA MET A 160 4.47 -12.91 34.51
C MET A 160 4.84 -14.27 35.09
N LYS A 161 3.83 -15.08 35.44
CA LYS A 161 4.03 -16.46 35.88
C LYS A 161 4.78 -17.28 34.82
N LYS A 162 4.47 -17.08 33.54
CA LYS A 162 5.14 -17.78 32.45
C LYS A 162 6.56 -17.31 32.21
N LEU A 163 6.82 -16.00 32.22
CA LEU A 163 8.17 -15.45 32.14
C LEU A 163 9.07 -16.01 33.24
N GLY A 164 8.54 -16.17 34.46
CA GLY A 164 9.26 -16.79 35.57
C GLY A 164 9.70 -18.24 35.32
N SER A 165 8.92 -18.99 34.53
CA SER A 165 9.16 -20.42 34.23
C SER A 165 10.13 -20.70 33.09
N ILE A 166 10.59 -19.67 32.37
CA ILE A 166 11.50 -19.84 31.23
C ILE A 166 12.85 -20.39 31.71
N TYR A 167 13.37 -21.37 30.98
CA TYR A 167 14.73 -21.86 31.14
C TYR A 167 15.38 -22.06 29.77
N SER A 168 16.34 -21.20 29.43
CA SER A 168 17.09 -21.28 28.17
C SER A 168 18.46 -21.95 28.33
N GLY A 169 19.01 -22.01 29.54
CA GLY A 169 20.35 -22.55 29.78
C GLY A 169 21.48 -21.59 29.38
N TYR A 170 21.18 -20.34 29.06
CA TYR A 170 22.16 -19.27 28.88
C TYR A 170 21.64 -17.97 29.50
N THR A 171 22.54 -16.99 29.59
CA THR A 171 22.21 -15.64 30.06
C THR A 171 22.46 -14.63 28.95
N LEU A 172 21.49 -13.76 28.67
CA LEU A 172 21.71 -12.50 27.94
C LEU A 172 22.10 -11.41 28.93
N PHE A 173 23.27 -10.82 28.73
CA PHE A 173 23.72 -9.61 29.40
C PHE A 173 23.13 -8.39 28.70
N THR A 174 23.08 -7.25 29.39
CA THR A 174 22.59 -5.99 28.81
C THR A 174 23.38 -5.59 27.57
N THR A 175 24.69 -5.85 27.55
CA THR A 175 25.55 -5.63 26.37
C THR A 175 25.09 -6.47 25.18
N ASP A 176 24.66 -7.72 25.38
CA ASP A 176 24.16 -8.54 24.27
C ASP A 176 22.80 -8.02 23.79
N MET A 177 21.96 -7.54 24.72
CA MET A 177 20.67 -6.93 24.37
C MET A 177 20.85 -5.64 23.57
N ASP A 178 21.84 -4.81 23.92
CA ASP A 178 22.21 -3.61 23.16
C ASP A 178 22.66 -3.98 21.73
N GLU A 179 23.48 -5.01 21.58
CA GLU A 179 23.94 -5.50 20.27
C GLU A 179 22.80 -6.15 19.46
N ILE A 180 21.84 -6.79 20.13
CA ILE A 180 20.62 -7.28 19.48
C ILE A 180 19.79 -6.11 18.95
N VAL A 181 19.57 -5.07 19.76
CA VAL A 181 18.85 -3.86 19.34
C VAL A 181 19.53 -3.21 18.14
N ALA A 182 20.84 -3.05 18.19
CA ALA A 182 21.64 -2.48 17.12
C ALA A 182 21.57 -3.33 15.85
N GLY A 183 21.81 -4.65 15.94
CA GLY A 183 21.75 -5.57 14.80
C GLY A 183 20.35 -5.74 14.20
N LEU A 184 19.29 -5.42 14.96
CA LEU A 184 17.92 -5.37 14.47
C LEU A 184 17.51 -3.98 13.93
N ASN A 185 18.38 -2.97 14.02
CA ASN A 185 18.13 -1.58 13.64
C ASN A 185 16.91 -0.96 14.33
N LEU A 186 16.81 -1.12 15.65
CA LEU A 186 15.69 -0.60 16.44
C LEU A 186 16.06 0.72 17.12
N SER A 187 15.10 1.64 17.22
CA SER A 187 15.27 2.93 17.91
C SER A 187 14.78 2.85 19.34
N GLU A 188 15.47 3.48 20.29
CA GLU A 188 15.03 3.57 21.69
C GLU A 188 13.86 4.55 21.83
N TRP A 189 12.84 4.13 22.55
CA TRP A 189 11.72 4.96 22.93
C TRP A 189 12.06 5.70 24.22
N THR A 190 12.45 6.97 24.10
CA THR A 190 12.89 7.80 25.23
C THR A 190 11.81 8.72 25.80
N GLU A 191 10.63 8.80 25.18
CA GLU A 191 9.49 9.56 25.71
C GLU A 191 8.91 8.87 26.96
N ASP A 192 8.71 9.64 28.02
CA ASP A 192 8.24 9.14 29.31
C ASP A 192 6.79 8.63 29.19
N ILE A 193 6.61 7.31 29.37
CA ILE A 193 5.29 6.65 29.30
C ILE A 193 4.40 7.10 30.49
N SER A 194 5.00 7.70 31.53
CA SER A 194 4.36 8.07 32.79
C SER A 194 3.76 9.49 32.84
N ASP A 195 4.27 10.44 32.05
CA ASP A 195 4.01 11.88 32.27
C ASP A 195 2.82 12.49 31.48
N LYS A 196 2.08 11.70 30.71
CA LYS A 196 0.81 12.19 30.12
C LYS A 196 -0.38 12.11 31.10
N SER A 197 -0.17 11.70 32.35
CA SER A 197 -1.28 11.42 33.27
C SER A 197 -1.80 12.63 34.06
N GLU A 198 -1.00 13.69 34.28
CA GLU A 198 -1.43 14.83 35.12
C GLU A 198 -1.97 16.04 34.34
N GLU A 199 -1.51 16.31 33.11
CA GLU A 199 -2.10 17.36 32.27
C GLU A 199 -3.45 16.97 31.64
N LEU A 200 -3.73 15.66 31.56
CA LEU A 200 -4.99 15.13 31.02
C LEU A 200 -6.16 15.12 32.01
N ASN A 201 -5.91 15.36 33.29
CA ASN A 201 -6.95 15.43 34.32
C ASN A 201 -7.73 16.76 34.36
N LYS A 202 -7.44 17.70 33.45
CA LYS A 202 -8.26 18.91 33.24
C LYS A 202 -8.96 18.97 31.88
N GLU A 203 -8.80 17.96 31.02
CA GLU A 203 -9.44 17.90 29.71
C GLU A 203 -10.25 16.61 29.42
N PRO A 204 -11.15 16.12 30.31
CA PRO A 204 -12.00 14.97 29.95
C PRO A 204 -12.89 15.24 28.72
N VAL A 205 -13.27 16.51 28.51
CA VAL A 205 -14.20 16.92 27.45
C VAL A 205 -13.53 17.01 26.07
N ARG A 206 -12.21 17.17 26.00
CA ARG A 206 -11.48 17.40 24.73
C ARG A 206 -10.98 16.12 24.06
N GLN A 207 -10.67 15.07 24.82
CA GLN A 207 -10.21 13.79 24.27
C GLN A 207 -11.34 12.89 23.75
N GLU A 208 -12.51 12.86 24.41
CA GLU A 208 -13.72 12.28 23.82
C GLU A 208 -14.04 13.01 22.51
N ALA A 209 -13.98 14.35 22.49
CA ALA A 209 -14.19 15.12 21.26
C ALA A 209 -13.12 14.88 20.17
N LEU A 210 -11.90 14.45 20.49
CA LEU A 210 -10.83 14.16 19.51
C LEU A 210 -10.86 12.70 19.02
N LEU A 211 -11.30 11.75 19.86
CA LEU A 211 -11.57 10.37 19.49
C LEU A 211 -12.88 10.26 18.72
N ASP A 212 -13.92 10.97 19.15
CA ASP A 212 -15.13 11.21 18.37
C ASP A 212 -14.75 11.95 17.10
N ALA A 213 -13.95 13.03 17.12
CA ALA A 213 -13.51 13.65 15.86
C ALA A 213 -12.69 12.71 14.95
N SER A 214 -11.82 11.83 15.47
CA SER A 214 -11.06 10.89 14.63
C SER A 214 -11.93 9.74 14.11
N ARG A 215 -12.92 9.32 14.89
CA ARG A 215 -13.92 8.32 14.49
C ARG A 215 -14.88 8.94 13.48
N ASP A 216 -15.41 10.11 13.77
CA ASP A 216 -16.19 10.97 12.89
C ASP A 216 -15.44 11.25 11.60
N VAL A 217 -14.13 11.55 11.63
CA VAL A 217 -13.34 11.75 10.41
C VAL A 217 -13.25 10.47 9.57
N LYS A 218 -12.98 9.30 10.17
CA LYS A 218 -12.98 8.01 9.43
C LYS A 218 -14.37 7.62 8.93
N THR A 219 -15.40 7.91 9.73
CA THR A 219 -16.80 7.68 9.39
C THR A 219 -17.22 8.56 8.22
N VAL A 220 -16.89 9.86 8.27
CA VAL A 220 -17.10 10.84 7.21
C VAL A 220 -16.33 10.44 5.96
N GLU A 221 -15.07 10.01 6.06
CA GLU A 221 -14.29 9.53 4.90
C GLU A 221 -14.93 8.32 4.21
N ILE A 222 -15.49 7.36 4.96
CA ILE A 222 -16.17 6.18 4.39
C ILE A 222 -17.53 6.55 3.80
N ILE A 223 -18.29 7.42 4.46
CA ILE A 223 -19.59 7.87 3.96
C ILE A 223 -19.42 8.73 2.70
N ASP A 224 -18.49 9.68 2.69
CA ASP A 224 -18.15 10.48 1.50
C ASP A 224 -17.72 9.58 0.33
N LEU A 225 -16.97 8.51 0.62
CA LEU A 225 -16.56 7.52 -0.39
C LEU A 225 -17.76 6.75 -0.95
N ILE A 226 -18.70 6.30 -0.10
CA ILE A 226 -19.93 5.61 -0.53
C ILE A 226 -20.84 6.57 -1.30
N ASP A 227 -20.95 7.82 -0.86
CA ASP A 227 -21.76 8.85 -1.50
C ASP A 227 -21.23 9.18 -2.90
N GLN A 228 -19.92 9.39 -3.05
CA GLN A 228 -19.27 9.61 -4.35
C GLN A 228 -19.51 8.44 -5.33
N MET A 229 -19.49 7.20 -4.82
CA MET A 229 -19.80 6.00 -5.62
C MET A 229 -21.29 5.88 -5.94
N SER A 230 -22.18 6.44 -5.11
CA SER A 230 -23.63 6.45 -5.34
C SER A 230 -24.02 7.30 -6.56
N GLU A 231 -23.31 8.41 -6.81
CA GLU A 231 -23.56 9.29 -7.94
C GLU A 231 -23.06 8.67 -9.26
N ASN A 232 -21.80 8.25 -9.26
CA ASN A 232 -21.06 7.98 -10.51
C ASN A 232 -20.82 6.48 -10.76
N GLY A 233 -20.89 5.64 -9.73
CA GLY A 233 -20.52 4.23 -9.79
C GLY A 233 -19.04 4.01 -10.17
N THR A 234 -18.21 5.06 -10.09
CA THR A 234 -16.78 5.02 -10.41
C THR A 234 -15.96 4.82 -9.15
N ALA A 235 -14.84 4.13 -9.28
CA ALA A 235 -13.97 3.85 -8.15
C ALA A 235 -13.23 5.14 -7.70
N PRO A 236 -13.19 5.44 -6.38
CA PRO A 236 -12.43 6.55 -5.83
C PRO A 236 -10.92 6.37 -6.04
N GLU A 237 -10.14 7.44 -5.97
CA GLU A 237 -8.67 7.38 -6.12
C GLU A 237 -7.96 6.74 -4.91
N ASP A 238 -8.57 6.84 -3.72
CA ASP A 238 -8.11 6.25 -2.47
C ASP A 238 -9.25 5.41 -1.84
N GLY A 239 -8.89 4.41 -1.02
CA GLY A 239 -9.86 3.55 -0.33
C GLY A 239 -10.41 2.40 -1.19
N CYS A 240 -9.92 2.21 -2.42
CA CYS A 240 -10.31 1.11 -3.30
C CYS A 240 -9.96 -0.27 -2.73
N THR A 241 -8.90 -0.35 -1.92
CA THR A 241 -8.49 -1.60 -1.28
C THR A 241 -9.55 -2.15 -0.30
N LEU A 242 -10.44 -1.30 0.22
CA LEU A 242 -11.42 -1.66 1.24
C LEU A 242 -12.57 -2.52 0.70
N PHE A 243 -12.86 -2.46 -0.60
CA PHE A 243 -14.02 -3.14 -1.21
C PHE A 243 -13.70 -3.85 -2.54
N GLY A 244 -12.44 -3.89 -2.97
CA GLY A 244 -12.05 -4.62 -4.18
C GLY A 244 -12.43 -6.09 -4.13
N ILE A 245 -13.08 -6.58 -5.20
CA ILE A 245 -13.43 -8.00 -5.38
C ILE A 245 -12.96 -8.48 -6.75
N GLY A 246 -12.35 -9.66 -6.79
CA GLY A 246 -12.00 -10.37 -8.02
C GLY A 246 -10.67 -9.94 -8.65
N ASN A 247 -10.04 -8.88 -8.15
CA ASN A 247 -8.75 -8.41 -8.65
C ASN A 247 -7.55 -8.77 -7.75
N ASP A 248 -7.79 -9.24 -6.53
CA ASP A 248 -6.75 -9.39 -5.49
C ASP A 248 -5.60 -10.29 -5.94
N GLU A 249 -5.91 -11.40 -6.63
CA GLU A 249 -4.89 -12.29 -7.17
C GLU A 249 -4.03 -11.61 -8.26
N TYR A 250 -4.66 -10.84 -9.16
CA TYR A 250 -3.95 -10.08 -10.19
C TYR A 250 -3.04 -9.02 -9.56
N ILE A 251 -3.57 -8.25 -8.62
CA ILE A 251 -2.84 -7.21 -7.90
C ILE A 251 -1.66 -7.81 -7.13
N GLN A 252 -1.88 -8.92 -6.42
CA GLN A 252 -0.83 -9.60 -5.67
C GLN A 252 0.28 -10.14 -6.58
N ARG A 253 -0.07 -10.76 -7.72
CA ARG A 253 0.90 -11.20 -8.73
C ARG A 253 1.72 -10.01 -9.27
N ILE A 254 1.09 -8.87 -9.55
CA ILE A 254 1.80 -7.66 -10.02
C ILE A 254 2.73 -7.13 -8.93
N LYS A 255 2.24 -7.01 -7.69
CA LYS A 255 3.00 -6.55 -6.54
C LYS A 255 4.29 -7.37 -6.39
N GLU A 256 4.18 -8.69 -6.27
CA GLU A 256 5.33 -9.56 -6.06
C GLU A 256 6.31 -9.55 -7.23
N VAL A 257 5.81 -9.68 -8.47
CA VAL A 257 6.66 -9.86 -9.65
C VAL A 257 7.29 -8.54 -10.08
N TYR A 258 6.51 -7.46 -10.11
CA TYR A 258 6.92 -6.18 -10.67
C TYR A 258 7.38 -5.21 -9.60
N LEU A 259 6.51 -4.90 -8.64
CA LEU A 259 6.77 -3.82 -7.68
C LEU A 259 7.82 -4.21 -6.62
N GLU A 260 7.97 -5.50 -6.32
CA GLU A 260 8.98 -6.00 -5.39
C GLU A 260 10.18 -6.61 -6.13
N LYS A 261 9.99 -7.72 -6.85
CA LYS A 261 11.12 -8.48 -7.44
C LYS A 261 11.82 -7.73 -8.58
N ARG A 262 11.06 -7.14 -9.52
CA ARG A 262 11.64 -6.45 -10.69
C ARG A 262 12.20 -5.08 -10.33
N PHE A 263 11.49 -4.29 -9.53
CA PHE A 263 11.96 -2.99 -9.07
C PHE A 263 13.21 -3.08 -8.19
N ARG A 264 13.35 -4.11 -7.35
CA ARG A 264 14.59 -4.36 -6.60
C ARG A 264 15.83 -4.52 -7.50
N ARG A 265 15.62 -5.00 -8.73
CA ARG A 265 16.68 -5.15 -9.75
C ARG A 265 16.78 -3.93 -10.67
N LYS A 266 16.14 -2.82 -10.32
CA LYS A 266 16.04 -1.60 -11.14
C LYS A 266 15.49 -1.87 -12.54
N GLY A 267 14.52 -2.78 -12.62
CA GLY A 267 13.90 -3.18 -13.87
C GLY A 267 12.55 -2.49 -14.07
N SER A 268 12.28 -2.11 -15.32
CA SER A 268 11.02 -1.47 -15.71
C SER A 268 10.18 -2.38 -16.61
N SER A 269 8.88 -2.14 -16.68
CA SER A 269 7.96 -2.92 -17.51
C SER A 269 6.77 -2.09 -17.95
N GLU A 270 6.13 -2.55 -19.02
CA GLU A 270 4.82 -2.07 -19.45
C GLU A 270 3.78 -3.19 -19.39
N LYS A 271 2.52 -2.81 -19.17
CA LYS A 271 1.34 -3.68 -19.16
C LYS A 271 0.12 -3.00 -19.78
N PHE A 272 -0.72 -3.80 -20.43
CA PHE A 272 -2.02 -3.39 -20.96
C PHE A 272 -3.12 -4.05 -20.14
N VAL A 273 -3.96 -3.25 -19.51
CA VAL A 273 -5.13 -3.68 -18.77
C VAL A 273 -6.32 -3.66 -19.72
N VAL A 274 -6.80 -4.84 -20.11
CA VAL A 274 -7.76 -5.01 -21.21
C VAL A 274 -9.12 -5.37 -20.66
N GLY A 275 -10.15 -4.60 -21.01
CA GLY A 275 -11.53 -4.90 -20.61
C GLY A 275 -12.54 -3.98 -21.31
N PRO A 276 -13.81 -4.43 -21.47
CA PRO A 276 -14.85 -3.59 -22.03
C PRO A 276 -15.16 -2.40 -21.12
N PHE A 277 -16.04 -1.50 -21.56
CA PHE A 277 -16.54 -0.43 -20.72
C PHE A 277 -17.15 -0.98 -19.44
N GLY A 278 -16.87 -0.32 -18.32
CA GLY A 278 -17.45 -0.72 -17.04
C GLY A 278 -17.00 -2.09 -16.49
N SER A 279 -15.92 -2.66 -17.01
CA SER A 279 -15.36 -3.93 -16.50
C SER A 279 -14.57 -3.80 -15.19
N GLY A 280 -14.33 -2.56 -14.73
CA GLY A 280 -13.55 -2.26 -13.53
C GLY A 280 -12.09 -1.89 -13.78
N LYS A 281 -11.71 -1.43 -14.99
CA LYS A 281 -10.33 -1.00 -15.31
C LYS A 281 -9.84 0.13 -14.40
N SER A 282 -10.63 1.18 -14.23
CA SER A 282 -10.32 2.31 -13.33
C SER A 282 -10.17 1.83 -11.88
N HIS A 283 -11.07 0.96 -11.43
CA HIS A 283 -10.99 0.36 -10.09
C HIS A 283 -9.70 -0.44 -9.90
N PHE A 284 -9.33 -1.26 -10.88
CA PHE A 284 -8.07 -2.01 -10.85
C PHE A 284 -6.84 -1.10 -10.80
N ILE A 285 -6.82 -0.03 -11.60
CA ILE A 285 -5.73 0.95 -11.60
C ILE A 285 -5.63 1.63 -10.22
N ASN A 286 -6.74 2.09 -9.66
CA ASN A 286 -6.75 2.75 -8.36
C ASN A 286 -6.32 1.80 -7.24
N GLN A 287 -6.84 0.57 -7.22
CA GLN A 287 -6.41 -0.47 -6.27
C GLN A 287 -4.90 -0.77 -6.39
N LEU A 288 -4.38 -0.92 -7.62
CA LEU A 288 -2.97 -1.22 -7.84
C LEU A 288 -2.07 -0.06 -7.41
N THR A 289 -2.44 1.18 -7.72
CA THR A 289 -1.67 2.36 -7.34
C THR A 289 -1.70 2.58 -5.83
N GLU A 290 -2.82 2.33 -5.16
CA GLU A 290 -2.93 2.35 -3.70
C GLU A 290 -2.00 1.30 -3.06
N VAL A 291 -2.02 0.06 -3.55
CA VAL A 291 -1.10 -1.00 -3.10
C VAL A 291 0.37 -0.62 -3.36
N ALA A 292 0.67 0.00 -4.51
CA ALA A 292 2.01 0.46 -4.84
C ALA A 292 2.49 1.55 -3.87
N ARG A 293 1.64 2.54 -3.55
CA ARG A 293 1.93 3.57 -2.53
C ARG A 293 2.21 2.92 -1.16
N GLY A 294 1.43 1.92 -0.77
CA GLY A 294 1.60 1.18 0.49
C GLY A 294 2.95 0.47 0.64
N ILE A 295 3.67 0.19 -0.45
CA ILE A 295 5.03 -0.37 -0.44
C ILE A 295 6.11 0.63 -0.85
N GLY A 296 5.82 1.92 -0.75
CA GLY A 296 6.79 3.00 -0.97
C GLY A 296 7.06 3.34 -2.43
N CYS A 297 6.14 3.05 -3.35
CA CYS A 297 6.22 3.55 -4.73
C CYS A 297 5.60 4.94 -4.85
N VAL A 298 6.14 5.73 -5.77
CA VAL A 298 5.50 6.94 -6.28
C VAL A 298 4.51 6.52 -7.37
N THR A 299 3.35 7.17 -7.46
CA THR A 299 2.30 6.80 -8.42
C THR A 299 1.84 7.98 -9.25
N SER A 300 1.32 7.74 -10.46
CA SER A 300 0.67 8.77 -11.29
C SER A 300 -0.45 8.13 -12.10
N THR A 301 -1.69 8.51 -11.82
CA THR A 301 -2.86 8.06 -12.60
C THR A 301 -3.31 9.21 -13.50
N VAL A 302 -3.34 8.98 -14.81
CA VAL A 302 -3.66 10.00 -15.83
C VAL A 302 -4.85 9.51 -16.65
N ALA A 303 -5.93 10.29 -16.64
CA ALA A 303 -7.05 10.06 -17.57
C ALA A 303 -6.70 10.66 -18.94
N LEU A 304 -6.71 9.83 -19.99
CA LEU A 304 -6.45 10.24 -21.38
C LEU A 304 -7.75 10.74 -22.04
N THR A 305 -8.25 11.85 -21.52
CA THR A 305 -9.44 12.53 -22.05
C THR A 305 -9.15 13.17 -23.42
N LYS A 306 -10.20 13.60 -24.13
CA LYS A 306 -10.09 14.24 -25.46
C LYS A 306 -9.23 15.51 -25.48
N ASP A 307 -9.06 16.17 -24.33
CA ASP A 307 -8.27 17.39 -24.20
C ASP A 307 -6.76 17.14 -24.10
N VAL A 308 -6.36 15.88 -23.87
CA VAL A 308 -4.96 15.48 -23.81
C VAL A 308 -4.50 15.04 -25.20
N ASP A 309 -3.50 15.73 -25.76
CA ASP A 309 -2.90 15.29 -27.03
C ASP A 309 -2.02 14.05 -26.80
N VAL A 310 -2.64 12.88 -26.97
CA VAL A 310 -1.96 11.58 -26.84
C VAL A 310 -0.85 11.36 -27.88
N THR A 311 -0.79 12.18 -28.93
CA THR A 311 0.29 12.12 -29.94
C THR A 311 1.50 12.99 -29.57
N SER A 312 1.49 13.58 -28.39
CA SER A 312 2.52 14.48 -27.88
C SER A 312 3.06 13.98 -26.54
N ASN A 313 4.27 13.42 -26.55
CA ASN A 313 4.99 13.05 -25.32
C ASN A 313 5.15 14.22 -24.36
N PHE A 314 5.19 15.46 -24.87
CA PHE A 314 5.17 16.66 -24.06
C PHE A 314 3.84 16.85 -23.31
N SER A 315 2.71 16.65 -23.99
CA SER A 315 1.38 16.75 -23.36
C SER A 315 1.19 15.66 -22.32
N ILE A 316 1.54 14.41 -22.66
CA ILE A 316 1.46 13.26 -21.75
C ILE A 316 2.34 13.49 -20.52
N TYR A 317 3.58 13.95 -20.72
CA TYR A 317 4.49 14.22 -19.62
C TYR A 317 3.93 15.24 -18.62
N ARG A 318 3.32 16.33 -19.10
CA ARG A 318 2.72 17.35 -18.23
C ARG A 318 1.63 16.77 -17.34
N GLU A 319 0.78 15.90 -17.89
CA GLU A 319 -0.26 15.25 -17.08
C GLU A 319 0.33 14.25 -16.08
N VAL A 320 1.35 13.47 -16.47
CA VAL A 320 2.08 12.59 -15.52
C VAL A 320 2.70 13.42 -14.38
N ALA A 321 3.41 14.49 -14.71
CA ALA A 321 4.07 15.35 -13.73
C ALA A 321 3.07 16.06 -12.79
N ARG A 322 1.87 16.38 -13.30
CA ARG A 322 0.77 16.96 -12.52
C ARG A 322 0.14 15.95 -11.57
N GLN A 323 -0.04 14.70 -12.00
CA GLN A 323 -0.72 13.65 -11.25
C GLN A 323 0.20 12.83 -10.34
N ILE A 324 1.52 13.06 -10.41
CA ILE A 324 2.49 12.34 -9.60
C ILE A 324 2.20 12.52 -8.11
N ARG A 325 2.19 11.42 -7.37
CA ARG A 325 1.84 11.37 -5.96
C ARG A 325 2.85 10.50 -5.22
N PRO A 326 3.65 11.06 -4.29
CA PRO A 326 4.48 10.28 -3.41
C PRO A 326 3.63 9.44 -2.44
N PRO A 327 4.17 8.37 -1.84
CA PRO A 327 3.43 7.47 -0.95
C PRO A 327 2.99 8.12 0.37
N ASP A 328 3.52 9.30 0.70
CA ASP A 328 3.19 10.04 1.91
C ASP A 328 1.73 10.51 1.86
N LYS A 329 0.91 10.02 2.81
CA LYS A 329 -0.55 10.23 2.83
C LYS A 329 -0.97 11.69 2.64
N ASN A 330 -0.22 12.63 3.22
CA ASN A 330 -0.55 14.07 3.25
C ASN A 330 0.28 14.94 2.29
N ALA A 331 1.17 14.36 1.47
CA ALA A 331 2.04 15.17 0.62
C ALA A 331 1.30 15.82 -0.56
N GLY A 332 0.16 15.28 -0.99
CA GLY A 332 -0.57 15.77 -2.17
C GLY A 332 0.11 15.40 -3.51
N LYS A 333 -0.41 15.92 -4.63
CA LYS A 333 0.06 15.63 -5.99
C LYS A 333 1.05 16.68 -6.51
N GLY A 334 1.81 16.36 -7.56
CA GLY A 334 2.67 17.25 -8.31
C GLY A 334 4.16 17.19 -7.97
N ILE A 335 5.00 17.67 -8.90
CA ILE A 335 6.47 17.63 -8.78
C ILE A 335 6.99 18.32 -7.51
N LYS A 336 6.41 19.44 -7.09
CA LYS A 336 6.85 20.14 -5.87
C LYS A 336 6.77 19.25 -4.64
N ASN A 337 5.64 18.57 -4.46
CA ASN A 337 5.41 17.65 -3.35
C ASN A 337 6.30 16.40 -3.46
N LEU A 338 6.53 15.90 -4.68
CA LEU A 338 7.50 14.84 -4.92
C LEU A 338 8.92 15.26 -4.50
N MET A 339 9.39 16.46 -4.87
CA MET A 339 10.74 16.92 -4.55
C MET A 339 10.95 17.08 -3.04
N ILE A 340 9.94 17.59 -2.32
CA ILE A 340 9.96 17.67 -0.85
C ILE A 340 10.03 16.26 -0.24
N SER A 341 9.23 15.32 -0.77
CA SER A 341 9.20 13.94 -0.27
C SER A 341 10.50 13.20 -0.56
N CYS A 342 11.12 13.43 -1.73
CA CYS A 342 12.47 12.98 -2.04
C CYS A 342 13.47 13.51 -1.01
N TRP A 343 13.45 14.81 -0.72
CA TRP A 343 14.36 15.41 0.26
C TRP A 343 14.23 14.75 1.63
N LYS A 344 13.01 14.71 2.19
CA LYS A 344 12.73 14.10 3.50
C LYS A 344 13.26 12.68 3.58
N ARG A 345 12.98 11.87 2.56
CA ARG A 345 13.41 10.48 2.51
C ARG A 345 14.93 10.33 2.47
N ILE A 346 15.62 11.19 1.72
CA ILE A 346 17.09 11.19 1.64
C ILE A 346 17.69 11.66 2.98
N GLU A 347 17.11 12.70 3.57
CA GLU A 347 17.49 13.28 4.87
C GLU A 347 17.37 12.24 5.99
N GLU A 348 16.21 11.60 6.11
CA GLU A 348 15.95 10.51 7.07
C GLU A 348 16.96 9.36 6.87
N ALA A 349 17.12 8.86 5.65
CA ALA A 349 18.06 7.77 5.38
C ALA A 349 19.53 8.15 5.65
N THR A 350 19.90 9.41 5.42
CA THR A 350 21.26 9.90 5.68
C THR A 350 21.52 10.09 7.17
N LEU A 351 20.55 10.62 7.93
CA LEU A 351 20.62 10.73 9.38
C LEU A 351 20.74 9.35 10.03
N ASP A 352 19.95 8.37 9.56
CA ASP A 352 20.03 6.98 10.01
C ASP A 352 21.42 6.38 9.73
N GLN A 353 21.95 6.59 8.52
CA GLN A 353 23.30 6.14 8.14
C GLN A 353 24.41 6.80 8.98
N CYS A 354 24.20 8.03 9.43
CA CYS A 354 25.13 8.80 10.25
C CYS A 354 24.93 8.63 11.76
N HIS A 355 24.16 7.62 12.20
CA HIS A 355 23.85 7.40 13.62
C HIS A 355 23.32 8.66 14.32
N GLN A 356 22.44 9.41 13.65
CA GLN A 356 21.86 10.67 14.15
C GLN A 356 22.87 11.81 14.36
N SER A 357 24.05 11.75 13.71
CA SER A 357 24.99 12.86 13.69
C SER A 357 24.63 13.90 12.63
N GLU A 358 24.08 15.05 13.05
CA GLU A 358 23.65 16.11 12.14
C GLU A 358 24.80 16.70 11.29
N GLU A 359 26.00 16.87 11.87
CA GLU A 359 27.14 17.43 11.15
C GLU A 359 27.60 16.51 10.00
N GLN A 360 27.70 15.21 10.25
CA GLN A 360 28.06 14.23 9.24
C GLN A 360 26.97 14.09 8.18
N ALA A 361 25.70 14.05 8.61
CA ALA A 361 24.56 13.97 7.71
C ALA A 361 24.50 15.17 6.78
N SER A 362 24.70 16.39 7.29
CA SER A 362 24.76 17.61 6.49
C SER A 362 25.83 17.55 5.39
N ASN A 363 27.03 17.04 5.71
CA ASN A 363 28.10 16.87 4.72
C ASN A 363 27.74 15.83 3.63
N LEU A 364 27.15 14.70 4.02
CA LEU A 364 26.70 13.67 3.07
C LEU A 364 25.54 14.14 2.20
N LEU A 365 24.57 14.87 2.77
CA LEU A 365 23.46 15.47 2.04
C LEU A 365 23.97 16.46 0.99
N ARG A 366 24.94 17.31 1.38
CA ARG A 366 25.59 18.23 0.43
C ARG A 366 26.27 17.47 -0.70
N TYR A 367 27.03 16.43 -0.39
CA TYR A 367 27.69 15.59 -1.39
C TYR A 367 26.69 14.90 -2.33
N TRP A 368 25.56 14.42 -1.80
CA TRP A 368 24.50 13.80 -2.59
C TRP A 368 23.89 14.81 -3.59
N VAL A 369 23.61 16.03 -3.13
CA VAL A 369 23.09 17.12 -3.98
C VAL A 369 24.09 17.48 -5.06
N ASP A 370 25.35 17.72 -4.71
CA ASP A 370 26.42 18.06 -5.66
C ASP A 370 26.63 16.98 -6.73
N GLY A 371 26.41 15.70 -6.35
CA GLY A 371 26.50 14.56 -7.25
C GLY A 371 25.37 14.44 -8.28
N LEU A 372 24.31 15.26 -8.21
CA LEU A 372 23.19 15.20 -9.17
C LEU A 372 23.59 15.68 -10.56
N GLU A 373 24.48 16.67 -10.68
CA GLU A 373 24.90 17.18 -11.99
C GLU A 373 25.75 16.16 -12.78
N GLN A 374 26.48 15.29 -12.09
CA GLN A 374 27.30 14.24 -12.72
C GLN A 374 26.59 12.87 -12.75
N SER A 375 25.32 12.81 -12.35
CA SER A 375 24.54 11.59 -12.37
C SER A 375 24.10 11.23 -13.80
N ASP A 376 24.05 9.93 -14.08
CA ASP A 376 23.64 9.36 -15.38
C ASP A 376 22.10 9.45 -15.59
N PHE A 377 21.60 10.68 -15.76
CA PHE A 377 20.23 10.95 -16.16
C PHE A 377 20.08 10.83 -17.69
N GLU A 378 18.87 10.55 -18.18
CA GLU A 378 18.63 10.52 -19.65
C GLU A 378 18.72 11.91 -20.29
N LEU A 379 18.69 12.97 -19.46
CA LEU A 379 18.92 14.35 -19.84
C LEU A 379 19.83 15.04 -18.83
N ASP A 380 21.05 15.43 -19.22
CA ASP A 380 22.00 16.16 -18.35
C ASP A 380 21.39 17.42 -17.73
N MET A 381 20.57 18.12 -18.52
CA MET A 381 19.87 19.33 -18.08
C MET A 381 18.91 19.05 -16.91
N PHE A 382 18.29 17.87 -16.87
CA PHE A 382 17.47 17.47 -15.74
C PHE A 382 18.28 17.37 -14.46
N GLY A 383 19.48 16.77 -14.51
CA GLY A 383 20.39 16.68 -13.36
C GLY A 383 20.76 18.06 -12.80
N ARG A 384 21.04 19.04 -13.68
CA ARG A 384 21.32 20.43 -13.29
C ARG A 384 20.11 21.12 -12.65
N VAL A 385 18.91 20.89 -13.18
CA VAL A 385 17.69 21.48 -12.60
C VAL A 385 17.33 20.82 -11.26
N ALA A 386 17.51 19.50 -11.14
CA ALA A 386 17.33 18.78 -9.88
C ALA A 386 18.32 19.26 -8.81
N PHE A 387 19.60 19.42 -9.17
CA PHE A 387 20.62 20.04 -8.30
C PHE A 387 20.15 21.41 -7.81
N GLN A 388 19.75 22.29 -8.74
CA GLN A 388 19.29 23.64 -8.39
C GLN A 388 18.04 23.64 -7.52
N ALA A 389 17.13 22.67 -7.70
CA ALA A 389 15.96 22.53 -6.84
C ALA A 389 16.35 22.23 -5.40
N PHE A 390 17.16 21.18 -5.16
CA PHE A 390 17.57 20.82 -3.81
C PHE A 390 18.50 21.87 -3.17
N ASP A 391 19.40 22.48 -3.95
CA ASP A 391 20.25 23.57 -3.47
C ASP A 391 19.43 24.80 -3.07
N ALA A 392 18.40 25.16 -3.85
CA ALA A 392 17.47 26.23 -3.51
C ALA A 392 16.63 25.90 -2.27
N TYR A 393 16.16 24.65 -2.15
CA TYR A 393 15.41 24.18 -0.99
C TYR A 393 16.25 24.30 0.30
N LEU A 394 17.51 23.85 0.26
CA LEU A 394 18.47 23.97 1.37
C LEU A 394 18.73 25.43 1.76
N LYS A 395 18.81 26.34 0.79
CA LYS A 395 19.04 27.77 0.99
C LYS A 395 17.76 28.55 1.32
N GLN A 396 16.61 27.88 1.39
CA GLN A 396 15.29 28.49 1.55
C GLN A 396 14.95 29.54 0.46
N ASP A 397 15.52 29.37 -0.75
CA ASP A 397 15.18 30.15 -1.94
C ASP A 397 13.92 29.55 -2.58
N ASN A 398 12.76 29.92 -2.02
CA ASN A 398 11.46 29.40 -2.44
C ASN A 398 11.15 29.69 -3.90
N ASP A 399 11.55 30.85 -4.43
CA ASP A 399 11.27 31.24 -5.82
C ASP A 399 12.04 30.36 -6.80
N LYS A 400 13.34 30.14 -6.55
CA LYS A 400 14.15 29.28 -7.41
C LYS A 400 13.72 27.81 -7.29
N PHE A 401 13.38 27.35 -6.09
CA PHE A 401 12.84 26.00 -5.89
C PHE A 401 11.53 25.79 -6.66
N ASP A 402 10.59 26.74 -6.58
CA ASP A 402 9.31 26.65 -7.27
C ASP A 402 9.49 26.65 -8.79
N ASN A 403 10.35 27.52 -9.33
CA ASN A 403 10.66 27.53 -10.76
C ASN A 403 11.34 26.25 -11.25
N ALA A 404 12.24 25.66 -10.45
CA ALA A 404 12.83 24.36 -10.76
C ALA A 404 11.77 23.25 -10.79
N CYS A 405 10.84 23.25 -9.82
CA CYS A 405 9.71 22.33 -9.78
C CYS A 405 8.75 22.53 -10.95
N ARG A 406 8.50 23.77 -11.40
CA ARG A 406 7.65 24.08 -12.57
C ARG A 406 8.30 23.65 -13.89
N TRP A 407 9.61 23.86 -14.03
CA TRP A 407 10.36 23.36 -15.18
C TRP A 407 10.28 21.84 -15.24
N MET A 408 10.59 21.17 -14.12
CA MET A 408 10.39 19.72 -14.01
C MET A 408 8.91 19.34 -14.17
N GLY A 409 7.95 20.20 -13.83
CA GLY A 409 6.51 20.00 -14.06
C GLY A 409 6.06 20.09 -15.53
N GLY A 410 6.99 20.35 -16.46
CA GLY A 410 6.71 20.43 -17.89
C GLY A 410 6.48 21.83 -18.42
N GLU A 411 6.81 22.89 -17.67
CA GLU A 411 6.93 24.26 -18.21
C GLU A 411 8.32 24.50 -18.88
N ILE A 412 8.83 23.51 -19.61
CA ILE A 412 10.20 23.54 -20.17
C ILE A 412 10.37 24.51 -21.34
N ASP A 413 9.27 24.95 -21.94
CA ASP A 413 9.22 25.97 -22.99
C ASP A 413 9.13 27.41 -22.43
N ASN A 414 9.00 27.56 -21.11
CA ASN A 414 8.94 28.87 -20.46
C ASN A 414 10.32 29.53 -20.40
N LYS A 415 10.54 30.54 -21.23
CA LYS A 415 11.81 31.26 -21.34
C LYS A 415 12.24 31.98 -20.06
N ALA A 416 11.30 32.44 -19.24
CA ALA A 416 11.61 33.11 -17.99
C ALA A 416 12.19 32.13 -16.97
N ILE A 417 11.53 30.97 -16.83
CA ILE A 417 11.99 29.86 -15.98
C ILE A 417 13.35 29.36 -16.46
N ALA A 418 13.51 29.11 -17.76
CA ALA A 418 14.77 28.64 -18.33
C ALA A 418 15.94 29.61 -18.05
N LYS A 419 15.69 30.93 -18.17
CA LYS A 419 16.68 31.96 -17.85
C LYS A 419 17.08 31.95 -16.37
N GLN A 420 16.10 31.83 -15.47
CA GLN A 420 16.36 31.81 -14.02
C GLN A 420 17.13 30.55 -13.58
N LEU A 421 16.86 29.42 -14.22
CA LEU A 421 17.55 28.15 -13.96
C LEU A 421 18.85 28.00 -14.78
N ASN A 422 19.24 29.02 -15.56
CA ASN A 422 20.42 28.98 -16.42
C ASN A 422 20.47 27.74 -17.35
N VAL A 423 19.33 27.38 -17.92
CA VAL A 423 19.20 26.29 -18.90
C VAL A 423 18.78 26.86 -20.26
N PRO A 424 19.16 26.22 -21.38
CA PRO A 424 18.77 26.71 -22.69
C PRO A 424 17.25 26.62 -22.88
N PRO A 425 16.62 27.62 -23.51
CA PRO A 425 15.19 27.58 -23.80
C PRO A 425 14.88 26.49 -24.84
N MET A 426 13.76 25.78 -24.67
CA MET A 426 13.37 24.69 -25.57
C MET A 426 12.67 25.19 -26.84
N THR A 427 12.96 24.54 -27.96
CA THR A 427 12.24 24.78 -29.23
C THR A 427 11.06 23.82 -29.35
N LYS A 428 10.03 24.21 -30.10
CA LYS A 428 8.85 23.34 -30.35
C LYS A 428 9.20 21.97 -30.95
N LYS A 429 10.32 21.86 -31.67
CA LYS A 429 10.73 20.60 -32.30
C LYS A 429 11.34 19.61 -31.31
N ASP A 430 11.96 20.12 -30.24
CA ASP A 430 12.68 19.31 -29.27
C ASP A 430 11.79 18.87 -28.10
N LEU A 431 10.65 19.55 -27.88
CA LEU A 431 9.77 19.33 -26.71
C LEU A 431 9.42 17.87 -26.46
N ASN A 432 9.01 17.12 -27.48
CA ASN A 432 8.59 15.73 -27.30
C ASN A 432 9.74 14.82 -26.88
N LEU A 433 10.91 14.98 -27.49
CA LEU A 433 12.10 14.20 -27.15
C LEU A 433 12.57 14.56 -25.74
N THR A 434 12.69 15.86 -25.44
CA THR A 434 13.11 16.35 -24.13
C THR A 434 12.14 15.91 -23.04
N ALA A 435 10.83 15.99 -23.25
CA ALA A 435 9.83 15.53 -22.29
C ALA A 435 9.95 14.04 -21.98
N SER A 436 10.17 13.20 -23.00
CA SER A 436 10.41 11.77 -22.81
C SER A 436 11.66 11.52 -21.95
N GLN A 437 12.77 12.22 -22.24
CA GLN A 437 14.01 12.10 -21.45
C GLN A 437 13.87 12.62 -20.02
N ILE A 438 13.10 13.70 -19.81
CA ILE A 438 12.78 14.20 -18.48
C ILE A 438 11.99 13.14 -17.71
N ASN A 439 10.97 12.54 -18.32
CA ASN A 439 10.14 11.53 -17.66
C ASN A 439 10.97 10.34 -17.17
N LEU A 440 11.86 9.84 -18.03
CA LEU A 440 12.79 8.76 -17.67
C LEU A 440 13.78 9.19 -16.57
N SER A 441 14.29 10.42 -16.63
CA SER A 441 15.19 10.98 -15.61
C SER A 441 14.49 11.16 -14.26
N LEU A 442 13.20 11.51 -14.27
CA LEU A 442 12.36 11.61 -13.09
C LEU A 442 12.21 10.24 -12.40
N TYR A 443 11.97 9.16 -13.16
CA TYR A 443 11.94 7.80 -12.61
C TYR A 443 13.27 7.39 -11.96
N LYS A 444 14.41 7.79 -12.56
CA LYS A 444 15.74 7.57 -11.94
C LYS A 444 15.89 8.37 -10.66
N LEU A 445 15.47 9.63 -10.62
CA LEU A 445 15.53 10.46 -9.43
C LEU A 445 14.72 9.85 -8.28
N ILE A 446 13.51 9.38 -8.57
CA ILE A 446 12.63 8.71 -7.60
C ILE A 446 13.33 7.47 -6.99
N THR A 447 13.90 6.61 -7.83
CA THR A 447 14.66 5.44 -7.33
C THR A 447 15.92 5.86 -6.56
N LYS A 448 16.62 6.93 -7.00
CA LYS A 448 17.82 7.45 -6.33
C LYS A 448 17.51 8.08 -4.97
N ALA A 449 16.32 8.65 -4.79
CA ALA A 449 15.83 9.17 -3.51
C ALA A 449 15.38 8.05 -2.54
N GLY A 450 15.45 6.78 -2.95
CA GLY A 450 15.17 5.63 -2.09
C GLY A 450 13.72 5.12 -2.14
N PHE A 451 12.89 5.62 -3.06
CA PHE A 451 11.57 5.03 -3.30
C PHE A 451 11.70 3.68 -4.03
N SER A 452 10.74 2.78 -3.79
CA SER A 452 10.74 1.43 -4.38
C SER A 452 10.69 1.46 -5.91
N GLY A 453 10.03 2.47 -6.49
CA GLY A 453 9.91 2.69 -7.92
C GLY A 453 8.73 3.61 -8.24
N THR A 454 8.35 3.67 -9.51
CA THR A 454 7.23 4.49 -10.00
C THR A 454 6.17 3.62 -10.66
N VAL A 455 4.89 3.86 -10.41
CA VAL A 455 3.78 3.26 -11.17
C VAL A 455 3.04 4.37 -11.90
N VAL A 456 3.01 4.31 -13.23
CA VAL A 456 2.25 5.25 -14.06
C VAL A 456 1.12 4.48 -14.72
N ALA A 457 -0.11 4.95 -14.55
CA ALA A 457 -1.29 4.34 -15.12
C ALA A 457 -2.06 5.34 -15.97
N PHE A 458 -2.34 4.96 -17.21
CA PHE A 458 -3.16 5.70 -18.14
C PHE A 458 -4.54 5.05 -18.20
N ASP A 459 -5.56 5.81 -17.81
CA ASP A 459 -6.97 5.40 -17.85
C ASP A 459 -7.71 6.08 -18.99
N GLU A 460 -8.89 5.57 -19.35
CA GLU A 460 -9.75 6.08 -20.43
C GLU A 460 -9.05 6.23 -21.79
N ALA A 461 -8.04 5.39 -22.08
CA ALA A 461 -7.27 5.48 -23.31
C ALA A 461 -8.16 5.41 -24.56
N GLU A 462 -9.31 4.74 -24.51
CA GLU A 462 -10.28 4.75 -25.60
C GLU A 462 -10.72 6.13 -26.09
N GLN A 463 -10.88 7.11 -25.20
CA GLN A 463 -11.31 8.44 -25.57
C GLN A 463 -10.19 9.20 -26.29
N GLY A 464 -8.96 9.07 -25.80
CA GLY A 464 -7.77 9.63 -26.43
C GLY A 464 -7.39 8.94 -27.75
N PHE A 465 -7.75 7.67 -27.92
CA PHE A 465 -7.41 6.86 -29.10
C PHE A 465 -8.50 6.92 -30.20
N ASP A 466 -9.61 7.61 -29.94
CA ASP A 466 -10.64 7.94 -30.93
C ASP A 466 -10.16 9.09 -31.83
N ILE A 467 -9.13 8.79 -32.62
CA ILE A 467 -8.46 9.71 -33.52
C ILE A 467 -8.37 9.11 -34.93
N GLY A 468 -8.36 9.98 -35.94
CA GLY A 468 -8.28 9.55 -37.34
C GLY A 468 -7.10 8.61 -37.62
N LYS A 469 -7.26 7.68 -38.58
CA LYS A 469 -6.32 6.58 -38.88
C LYS A 469 -4.84 6.98 -38.89
N THR A 470 -4.49 8.12 -39.50
CA THR A 470 -3.11 8.62 -39.58
C THR A 470 -2.53 8.96 -38.20
N LYS A 471 -3.28 9.64 -37.34
CA LYS A 471 -2.85 9.97 -35.97
C LYS A 471 -2.73 8.71 -35.11
N LYS A 472 -3.60 7.72 -35.35
CA LYS A 472 -3.56 6.43 -34.68
C LYS A 472 -2.28 5.64 -35.00
N SER A 473 -1.85 5.63 -36.26
CA SER A 473 -0.55 5.04 -36.63
C SER A 473 0.62 5.75 -35.95
N GLN A 474 0.59 7.10 -35.87
CA GLN A 474 1.59 7.88 -35.15
C GLN A 474 1.62 7.52 -33.65
N LEU A 475 0.45 7.42 -33.02
CA LEU A 475 0.30 7.02 -31.61
C LEU A 475 0.88 5.62 -31.36
N PHE A 476 0.59 4.63 -32.20
CA PHE A 476 1.14 3.29 -32.05
C PHE A 476 2.66 3.25 -32.24
N SER A 477 3.22 4.06 -33.15
CA SER A 477 4.67 4.24 -33.24
C SER A 477 5.27 4.90 -31.99
N LEU A 478 4.58 5.88 -31.39
CA LEU A 478 5.01 6.52 -30.15
C LEU A 478 5.01 5.53 -28.98
N LEU A 479 3.92 4.79 -28.77
CA LEU A 479 3.83 3.73 -27.77
C LEU A 479 4.97 2.71 -27.94
N GLN A 480 5.24 2.27 -29.17
CA GLN A 480 6.36 1.37 -29.43
C GLN A 480 7.72 1.96 -29.00
N SER A 481 7.96 3.24 -29.30
CA SER A 481 9.18 3.94 -28.91
C SER A 481 9.29 4.09 -27.39
N ASP A 482 8.19 4.40 -26.72
CA ASP A 482 8.14 4.55 -25.27
C ASP A 482 8.35 3.20 -24.56
N ILE A 483 7.71 2.12 -25.03
CA ILE A 483 7.98 0.73 -24.60
C ILE A 483 9.47 0.42 -24.66
N ASN A 484 10.11 0.77 -25.78
CA ASN A 484 11.54 0.51 -25.98
C ASN A 484 12.39 1.31 -25.00
N SER A 485 12.03 2.55 -24.73
CA SER A 485 12.76 3.46 -23.86
C SER A 485 12.63 3.03 -22.39
N VAL A 486 11.40 2.70 -21.94
CA VAL A 486 11.13 2.16 -20.61
C VAL A 486 11.89 0.86 -20.37
N ASN A 487 11.88 -0.07 -21.33
CA ASN A 487 12.60 -1.34 -21.18
C ASN A 487 14.13 -1.18 -21.14
N LYS A 488 14.67 -0.10 -21.69
CA LYS A 488 16.12 0.22 -21.67
C LYS A 488 16.53 1.08 -20.48
N LEU A 489 15.58 1.60 -19.70
CA LEU A 489 15.85 2.45 -18.54
C LEU A 489 16.77 1.71 -17.55
N LYS A 490 17.92 2.31 -17.26
CA LYS A 490 18.87 1.83 -16.25
C LYS A 490 18.87 2.76 -15.05
N GLY A 491 19.00 2.20 -13.85
CA GLY A 491 19.10 3.01 -12.64
C GLY A 491 17.78 3.59 -12.14
N GLY A 492 16.67 3.35 -12.84
CA GLY A 492 15.31 3.68 -12.42
C GLY A 492 14.36 2.49 -12.57
N SER A 493 13.26 2.52 -11.82
CA SER A 493 12.23 1.47 -11.82
C SER A 493 10.87 2.08 -12.13
N VAL A 494 10.24 1.66 -13.23
CA VAL A 494 8.87 2.06 -13.56
C VAL A 494 8.01 0.91 -14.06
N LEU A 495 6.75 0.86 -13.63
CA LEU A 495 5.69 0.06 -14.23
C LEU A 495 4.70 1.01 -14.91
N VAL A 496 4.56 0.90 -16.23
CA VAL A 496 3.57 1.65 -16.99
C VAL A 496 2.37 0.77 -17.31
N LEU A 497 1.17 1.27 -17.07
CA LEU A 497 -0.10 0.58 -17.31
C LEU A 497 -0.95 1.39 -18.27
N TYR A 498 -1.56 0.73 -19.25
CA TYR A 498 -2.57 1.34 -20.14
C TYR A 498 -3.87 0.56 -20.01
N ALA A 499 -4.93 1.19 -19.50
CA ALA A 499 -6.27 0.65 -19.58
C ALA A 499 -6.82 0.87 -20.99
N ILE A 500 -7.09 -0.22 -21.70
CA ILE A 500 -7.58 -0.20 -23.08
C ILE A 500 -8.80 -1.10 -23.25
N THR A 501 -9.58 -0.83 -24.29
CA THR A 501 -10.64 -1.73 -24.73
C THR A 501 -10.09 -2.86 -25.62
N PRO A 502 -10.81 -3.99 -25.74
CA PRO A 502 -10.45 -5.03 -26.70
C PRO A 502 -10.27 -4.54 -28.14
N ASN A 503 -11.10 -3.61 -28.60
CA ASN A 503 -11.02 -3.10 -29.97
C ASN A 503 -9.65 -2.44 -30.22
N ILE A 504 -9.13 -1.70 -29.24
CA ILE A 504 -7.81 -1.08 -29.32
C ILE A 504 -6.72 -2.14 -29.32
N LEU A 505 -6.86 -3.20 -28.52
CA LEU A 505 -5.92 -4.32 -28.51
C LEU A 505 -5.87 -5.01 -29.89
N GLU A 506 -7.02 -5.25 -30.52
CA GLU A 506 -7.09 -5.83 -31.87
C GLU A 506 -6.40 -4.95 -32.91
N GLU A 507 -6.58 -3.63 -32.84
CA GLU A 507 -5.87 -2.69 -33.71
C GLU A 507 -4.36 -2.69 -33.47
N MET A 508 -3.91 -2.81 -32.21
CA MET A 508 -2.49 -2.97 -31.86
C MET A 508 -1.92 -4.30 -32.40
N MET A 509 -2.69 -5.38 -32.34
CA MET A 509 -2.31 -6.68 -32.93
C MET A 509 -2.17 -6.60 -34.46
N ASN A 510 -2.97 -5.76 -35.11
CA ASN A 510 -2.91 -5.50 -36.54
C ASN A 510 -1.78 -4.53 -36.94
N PHE A 511 -1.11 -3.89 -35.97
CA PHE A 511 0.03 -3.01 -36.21
C PHE A 511 1.36 -3.78 -36.04
N PRO A 512 2.14 -4.03 -37.11
CA PRO A 512 3.29 -4.94 -37.06
C PRO A 512 4.32 -4.63 -35.96
N ALA A 513 4.50 -3.34 -35.65
CA ALA A 513 5.45 -2.86 -34.66
C ALA A 513 5.04 -3.17 -33.20
N LEU A 514 3.73 -3.30 -32.94
CA LEU A 514 3.17 -3.62 -31.62
C LEU A 514 2.71 -5.08 -31.51
N GLN A 515 2.44 -5.77 -32.63
CA GLN A 515 1.96 -7.15 -32.66
C GLN A 515 2.78 -8.08 -31.77
N GLN A 516 4.11 -8.14 -31.95
CA GLN A 516 4.99 -9.00 -31.15
C GLN A 516 5.07 -8.60 -29.67
N ARG A 517 4.61 -7.39 -29.32
CA ARG A 517 4.59 -6.89 -27.94
C ARG A 517 3.34 -7.31 -27.20
N VAL A 518 2.18 -7.29 -27.87
CA VAL A 518 0.87 -7.56 -27.26
C VAL A 518 0.39 -9.00 -27.47
N GLN A 519 1.02 -9.75 -28.37
CA GLN A 519 0.67 -11.15 -28.62
C GLN A 519 1.17 -12.06 -27.49
N ASP A 520 0.28 -12.95 -27.03
CA ASP A 520 0.64 -13.97 -26.06
C ASP A 520 1.63 -14.99 -26.64
N PRO A 521 2.58 -15.50 -25.84
CA PRO A 521 3.64 -16.40 -26.29
C PRO A 521 3.14 -17.81 -26.66
N GLY A 522 1.89 -18.15 -26.35
CA GLY A 522 1.31 -19.45 -26.66
C GLY A 522 -0.11 -19.62 -26.12
N LYS A 523 -0.79 -20.70 -26.56
CA LYS A 523 -2.14 -21.04 -26.08
C LYS A 523 -2.10 -21.31 -24.56
N ASN A 524 -3.02 -20.70 -23.82
CA ASN A 524 -3.12 -20.74 -22.35
C ASN A 524 -1.95 -20.07 -21.59
N MET A 525 -1.03 -19.39 -22.27
CA MET A 525 0.06 -18.66 -21.62
C MET A 525 -0.33 -17.21 -21.35
N SER A 526 -1.35 -17.00 -20.51
CA SER A 526 -1.93 -15.69 -20.23
C SER A 526 -1.66 -15.24 -18.79
N PHE A 527 -1.86 -13.96 -18.48
CA PHE A 527 -1.60 -13.43 -17.14
C PHE A 527 -2.50 -14.07 -16.09
N GLU A 528 -3.75 -14.36 -16.45
CA GLU A 528 -4.78 -15.04 -15.67
C GLU A 528 -4.32 -16.46 -15.26
N ASN A 529 -3.60 -17.15 -16.15
CA ASN A 529 -3.02 -18.47 -15.88
C ASN A 529 -1.66 -18.43 -15.18
N GLY A 530 -1.25 -17.27 -14.63
CA GLY A 530 -0.01 -17.11 -13.87
C GLY A 530 1.23 -16.80 -14.71
N TYR A 531 1.09 -16.62 -16.04
CA TYR A 531 2.19 -16.23 -16.90
C TYR A 531 2.43 -14.72 -16.81
N THR A 532 2.96 -14.27 -15.69
CA THR A 532 3.08 -12.85 -15.34
C THR A 532 3.91 -12.02 -16.31
N ARG A 533 4.71 -12.64 -17.19
CA ARG A 533 5.56 -11.93 -18.18
C ARG A 533 4.82 -11.43 -19.41
N VAL A 534 3.62 -11.92 -19.72
CA VAL A 534 2.83 -11.42 -20.86
C VAL A 534 2.42 -9.97 -20.64
N THR A 535 2.31 -9.16 -21.68
CA THR A 535 2.06 -7.72 -21.54
C THR A 535 0.60 -7.40 -21.24
N THR A 536 -0.34 -8.27 -21.59
CA THR A 536 -1.77 -8.08 -21.43
C THR A 536 -2.27 -8.65 -20.08
N ILE A 537 -3.24 -7.98 -19.48
CA ILE A 537 -3.98 -8.41 -18.29
C ILE A 537 -5.45 -8.23 -18.62
N ASN A 538 -6.20 -9.32 -18.81
CA ASN A 538 -7.61 -9.24 -19.16
C ASN A 538 -8.46 -9.19 -17.89
N ILE A 539 -9.08 -8.04 -17.66
CA ILE A 539 -10.04 -7.83 -16.57
C ILE A 539 -11.44 -8.07 -17.12
N ARG A 540 -11.73 -9.33 -17.41
CA ARG A 540 -13.05 -9.79 -17.86
C ARG A 540 -13.50 -10.99 -17.04
N ARG A 541 -14.81 -11.18 -16.99
CA ARG A 541 -15.39 -12.44 -16.50
C ARG A 541 -15.00 -13.58 -17.45
N PRO A 542 -14.80 -14.81 -16.94
CA PRO A 542 -14.67 -15.99 -17.79
C PRO A 542 -15.88 -16.11 -18.73
N GLU A 543 -15.65 -16.43 -20.01
CA GLU A 543 -16.73 -16.51 -21.02
C GLU A 543 -17.80 -17.58 -20.69
N ASN A 544 -17.46 -18.57 -19.87
CA ASN A 544 -18.34 -19.69 -19.51
C ASN A 544 -18.95 -19.55 -18.09
N MET A 545 -18.89 -18.37 -17.49
CA MET A 545 -19.44 -18.13 -16.16
C MET A 545 -20.98 -18.21 -16.20
N SER A 546 -21.56 -19.06 -15.36
CA SER A 546 -23.01 -19.23 -15.25
C SER A 546 -23.68 -17.99 -14.66
N LYS A 547 -24.98 -17.81 -14.92
CA LYS A 547 -25.76 -16.71 -14.32
C LYS A 547 -25.68 -16.70 -12.79
N ASP A 548 -25.71 -17.87 -12.16
CA ASP A 548 -25.60 -18.00 -10.70
C ASP A 548 -24.23 -17.56 -10.18
N GLU A 549 -23.14 -17.89 -10.87
CA GLU A 549 -21.81 -17.42 -10.52
C GLU A 549 -21.69 -15.90 -10.64
N ILE A 550 -22.28 -15.31 -11.68
CA ILE A 550 -22.33 -13.85 -11.87
C ILE A 550 -23.11 -13.18 -10.73
N ILE A 551 -24.28 -13.72 -10.39
CA ILE A 551 -25.10 -13.21 -9.28
C ILE A 551 -24.31 -13.30 -7.97
N ASN A 552 -23.63 -14.41 -7.70
CA ASN A 552 -22.83 -14.58 -6.48
C ASN A 552 -21.65 -13.60 -6.43
N GLU A 553 -21.00 -13.32 -7.56
CA GLU A 553 -19.95 -12.29 -7.66
C GLU A 553 -20.50 -10.89 -7.30
N LEU A 554 -21.65 -10.51 -7.88
CA LEU A 554 -22.31 -9.23 -7.60
C LEU A 554 -22.78 -9.13 -6.14
N LYS A 555 -23.33 -10.21 -5.58
CA LYS A 555 -23.70 -10.29 -4.16
C LYS A 555 -22.51 -10.08 -3.26
N ALA A 556 -21.37 -10.72 -3.56
CA ALA A 556 -20.16 -10.52 -2.79
C ALA A 556 -19.71 -9.05 -2.81
N MET A 557 -19.81 -8.37 -3.96
CA MET A 557 -19.48 -6.94 -4.10
C MET A 557 -20.36 -6.06 -3.21
N GLY A 558 -21.67 -6.25 -3.28
CA GLY A 558 -22.58 -5.50 -2.43
C GLY A 558 -22.37 -5.79 -0.95
N ASN A 559 -22.14 -7.05 -0.59
CA ASN A 559 -21.93 -7.45 0.80
C ASN A 559 -20.68 -6.80 1.41
N LYS A 560 -19.56 -6.69 0.67
CA LYS A 560 -18.37 -5.97 1.16
C LYS A 560 -18.64 -4.49 1.43
N LEU A 561 -19.46 -3.83 0.59
CA LEU A 561 -19.87 -2.44 0.81
C LEU A 561 -20.76 -2.32 2.05
N VAL A 562 -21.67 -3.27 2.27
CA VAL A 562 -22.48 -3.35 3.50
C VAL A 562 -21.57 -3.56 4.72
N ASP A 563 -20.59 -4.45 4.64
CA ASP A 563 -19.62 -4.67 5.72
C ASP A 563 -18.87 -3.39 6.07
N LEU A 564 -18.38 -2.68 5.06
CA LEU A 564 -17.67 -1.42 5.22
C LEU A 564 -18.57 -0.34 5.85
N PHE A 565 -19.79 -0.19 5.34
CA PHE A 565 -20.78 0.76 5.86
C PHE A 565 -21.17 0.49 7.32
N TYR A 566 -21.45 -0.77 7.68
CA TYR A 566 -21.78 -1.12 9.06
C TYR A 566 -20.56 -1.01 9.99
N SER A 567 -19.34 -1.14 9.47
CA SER A 567 -18.13 -0.91 10.27
C SER A 567 -17.92 0.58 10.63
N SER A 568 -18.48 1.50 9.84
CA SER A 568 -18.41 2.95 10.10
C SER A 568 -19.62 3.46 10.89
N VAL A 569 -20.84 3.28 10.37
CA VAL A 569 -22.08 3.87 10.92
C VAL A 569 -23.05 2.85 11.51
N GLY A 570 -22.65 1.58 11.66
CA GLY A 570 -23.58 0.51 12.06
C GLY A 570 -24.28 0.73 13.41
N SER A 571 -23.70 1.51 14.33
CA SER A 571 -24.34 1.88 15.60
C SER A 571 -25.48 2.90 15.46
N GLU A 572 -25.54 3.63 14.35
CA GLU A 572 -26.56 4.65 14.06
C GLU A 572 -27.75 4.07 13.27
N ILE A 573 -27.60 2.85 12.73
CA ILE A 573 -28.56 2.21 11.85
C ILE A 573 -29.38 1.17 12.61
N ASN A 574 -30.69 1.40 12.73
CA ASN A 574 -31.61 0.50 13.41
C ASN A 574 -32.01 -0.74 12.57
N VAL A 575 -31.60 -0.80 11.31
CA VAL A 575 -31.88 -1.92 10.41
C VAL A 575 -30.82 -3.01 10.59
N PRO A 576 -31.20 -4.27 10.86
CA PRO A 576 -30.25 -5.37 10.96
C PRO A 576 -29.48 -5.58 9.65
N LYS A 577 -28.17 -5.82 9.78
CA LYS A 577 -27.27 -6.06 8.64
C LYS A 577 -27.73 -7.20 7.72
N ASP A 578 -28.31 -8.25 8.29
CA ASP A 578 -28.85 -9.39 7.56
C ASP A 578 -30.01 -9.02 6.62
N ASP A 579 -30.82 -8.02 6.98
CA ASP A 579 -31.90 -7.55 6.10
C ASP A 579 -31.36 -6.75 4.92
N VAL A 580 -30.27 -6.01 5.12
CA VAL A 580 -29.55 -5.35 4.02
C VAL A 580 -28.93 -6.39 3.09
N PHE A 581 -28.30 -7.44 3.62
CA PHE A 581 -27.75 -8.53 2.80
C PHE A 581 -28.81 -9.24 1.94
N LYS A 582 -30.04 -9.42 2.45
CA LYS A 582 -31.15 -9.96 1.63
C LYS A 582 -31.45 -9.04 0.45
N ASN A 583 -31.51 -7.72 0.67
CA ASN A 583 -31.74 -6.75 -0.40
C ASN A 583 -30.60 -6.69 -1.41
N ILE A 584 -29.34 -6.81 -0.97
CA ILE A 584 -28.19 -7.00 -1.87
C ILE A 584 -28.38 -8.24 -2.75
N GLY A 585 -28.89 -9.32 -2.15
CA GLY A 585 -29.25 -10.54 -2.86
C GLY A 585 -30.24 -10.31 -4.00
N THR A 586 -31.29 -9.51 -3.75
CA THR A 586 -32.29 -9.13 -4.75
C THR A 586 -31.72 -8.19 -5.81
N LEU A 587 -30.91 -7.19 -5.43
CA LEU A 587 -30.27 -6.26 -6.36
C LEU A 587 -29.36 -6.98 -7.35
N ALA A 588 -28.57 -7.95 -6.87
CA ALA A 588 -27.68 -8.73 -7.72
C ALA A 588 -28.43 -9.56 -8.77
N VAL A 589 -29.60 -10.11 -8.43
CA VAL A 589 -30.47 -10.80 -9.39
C VAL A 589 -31.01 -9.82 -10.43
N ARG A 590 -31.55 -8.67 -10.00
CA ARG A 590 -32.08 -7.64 -10.91
C ARG A 590 -31.03 -7.13 -11.90
N CYS A 591 -29.81 -6.86 -11.44
CA CYS A 591 -28.71 -6.41 -12.30
C CYS A 591 -28.38 -7.41 -13.43
N VAL A 592 -28.67 -8.71 -13.25
CA VAL A 592 -28.42 -9.75 -14.25
C VAL A 592 -29.64 -10.03 -15.12
N GLU A 593 -30.85 -9.89 -14.58
CA GLU A 593 -32.10 -10.13 -15.30
C GLU A 593 -32.51 -8.99 -16.22
N ASP A 594 -32.17 -7.75 -15.87
CA ASP A 594 -32.61 -6.57 -16.60
C ASP A 594 -31.85 -6.34 -17.93
N ASP A 595 -30.75 -7.06 -18.22
CA ASP A 595 -29.99 -7.06 -19.50
C ASP A 595 -29.70 -5.67 -20.12
N ILE A 596 -29.75 -4.60 -19.31
CA ILE A 596 -29.57 -3.21 -19.75
C ILE A 596 -28.10 -2.84 -19.55
N SER A 597 -27.32 -3.08 -20.62
CA SER A 597 -25.97 -2.58 -20.88
C SER A 597 -24.83 -3.18 -20.03
N ILE A 598 -23.84 -3.74 -20.73
CA ILE A 598 -22.35 -3.85 -20.58
C ILE A 598 -21.66 -3.71 -19.18
N SER A 599 -22.30 -3.27 -18.09
CA SER A 599 -21.66 -3.01 -16.79
C SER A 599 -22.51 -3.34 -15.54
N ASP A 600 -22.97 -4.58 -15.39
CA ASP A 600 -23.67 -5.04 -14.18
C ASP A 600 -22.88 -4.75 -12.89
N ARG A 601 -21.54 -4.74 -12.95
CA ARG A 601 -20.67 -4.37 -11.82
C ARG A 601 -20.87 -2.93 -11.37
N ARG A 602 -20.89 -1.98 -12.32
CA ARG A 602 -21.10 -0.55 -12.03
C ARG A 602 -22.51 -0.32 -11.52
N GLN A 603 -23.49 -0.97 -12.14
CA GLN A 603 -24.87 -0.90 -11.69
C GLN A 603 -25.03 -1.46 -10.28
N MET A 604 -24.39 -2.60 -9.99
CA MET A 604 -24.42 -3.21 -8.66
C MET A 604 -23.81 -2.28 -7.60
N ILE A 605 -22.65 -1.68 -7.86
CA ILE A 605 -22.04 -0.71 -6.93
C ILE A 605 -22.94 0.50 -6.75
N LYS A 606 -23.45 1.08 -7.84
CA LYS A 606 -24.33 2.25 -7.78
C LYS A 606 -25.60 1.95 -6.99
N ALA A 607 -26.28 0.84 -7.29
CA ALA A 607 -27.51 0.44 -6.59
C ALA A 607 -27.26 0.13 -5.11
N THR A 608 -26.13 -0.51 -4.79
CA THR A 608 -25.74 -0.78 -3.40
C THR A 608 -25.47 0.51 -2.64
N CYS A 609 -24.67 1.42 -3.20
CA CYS A 609 -24.35 2.69 -2.55
C CYS A 609 -25.60 3.56 -2.36
N ASN A 610 -26.50 3.62 -3.36
CA ASN A 610 -27.78 4.33 -3.21
C ASN A 610 -28.67 3.72 -2.13
N LEU A 611 -28.73 2.38 -2.02
CA LEU A 611 -29.45 1.71 -0.94
C LEU A 611 -28.88 2.09 0.43
N LEU A 612 -27.56 2.10 0.57
CA LEU A 612 -26.86 2.43 1.82
C LEU A 612 -27.01 3.91 2.20
N MET A 613 -26.87 4.83 1.24
CA MET A 613 -27.08 6.26 1.49
C MET A 613 -28.52 6.57 1.85
N ASN A 614 -29.50 5.96 1.16
CA ASN A 614 -30.91 6.12 1.53
C ASN A 614 -31.19 5.60 2.94
N LEU A 615 -30.60 4.45 3.29
CA LEU A 615 -30.69 3.90 4.64
C LEU A 615 -30.05 4.83 5.69
N TYR A 616 -28.92 5.46 5.36
CA TYR A 616 -28.26 6.43 6.22
C TYR A 616 -29.11 7.70 6.42
N ASP A 617 -29.60 8.29 5.33
CA ASP A 617 -30.33 9.57 5.35
C ASP A 617 -31.73 9.46 5.95
N THR A 618 -32.42 8.35 5.70
CA THR A 618 -33.85 8.19 6.04
C THR A 618 -34.12 7.17 7.14
N GLY A 619 -33.16 6.30 7.44
CA GLY A 619 -33.35 5.13 8.31
C GLY A 619 -34.24 4.04 7.71
N ILE A 620 -34.68 4.18 6.45
CA ILE A 620 -35.62 3.26 5.79
C ILE A 620 -34.85 2.40 4.79
N LEU A 621 -34.93 1.08 4.99
CA LEU A 621 -34.42 0.12 4.01
C LEU A 621 -35.40 -0.03 2.84
N LYS A 622 -35.19 0.73 1.76
CA LYS A 622 -35.98 0.63 0.53
C LYS A 622 -35.10 0.20 -0.64
N ILE A 623 -35.46 -0.89 -1.32
CA ILE A 623 -34.78 -1.30 -2.56
C ILE A 623 -35.03 -0.20 -3.62
N PRO A 624 -33.99 0.44 -4.18
CA PRO A 624 -34.19 1.44 -5.22
C PRO A 624 -34.87 0.83 -6.45
N GLU A 625 -35.80 1.56 -7.07
CA GLU A 625 -36.30 1.22 -8.40
C GLU A 625 -35.19 1.56 -9.40
N ILE A 626 -34.83 0.62 -10.29
CA ILE A 626 -33.69 0.78 -11.21
C ILE A 626 -33.93 1.94 -12.19
N THR A 627 -35.18 2.31 -12.44
CA THR A 627 -35.61 3.48 -13.21
C THR A 627 -35.34 4.82 -12.54
N ASP A 628 -35.14 4.85 -11.21
CA ASP A 628 -34.79 6.07 -10.45
C ASP A 628 -33.28 6.34 -10.43
N ILE A 629 -32.47 5.42 -10.98
CA ILE A 629 -31.03 5.56 -11.09
C ILE A 629 -30.76 6.34 -12.39
N PRO A 630 -30.25 7.59 -12.35
CA PRO A 630 -29.90 8.28 -13.58
C PRO A 630 -28.83 7.48 -14.31
N ILE A 631 -29.24 6.84 -15.41
CA ILE A 631 -28.33 6.28 -16.39
C ILE A 631 -27.64 7.50 -16.99
N SER A 632 -26.32 7.61 -16.83
CA SER A 632 -25.55 8.55 -17.66
C SER A 632 -25.60 8.01 -19.09
N SER A 633 -26.67 8.30 -19.82
CA SER A 633 -26.80 8.04 -21.24
C SER A 633 -25.84 8.96 -21.97
N GLY A 634 -24.57 8.59 -21.98
CA GLY A 634 -23.57 9.21 -22.83
C GLY A 634 -23.66 8.67 -24.25
N PHE A 635 -24.85 8.64 -24.85
CA PHE A 635 -25.11 8.44 -26.27
C PHE A 635 -26.52 8.96 -26.55
N ASP A 636 -26.62 10.24 -26.90
CA ASP A 636 -27.72 10.69 -27.75
C ASP A 636 -27.40 10.19 -29.17
N ASP A 637 -28.15 9.18 -29.59
CA ASP A 637 -28.36 8.87 -31.00
C ASP A 637 -29.15 10.04 -31.62
N GLU A 638 -28.46 10.97 -32.28
CA GLU A 638 -29.07 11.82 -33.31
C GLU A 638 -28.29 11.69 -34.62
N VAL A 639 -28.87 10.86 -35.50
CA VAL A 639 -28.90 10.84 -36.99
C VAL A 639 -27.60 11.03 -37.77
#